data_AF-A0A7Y2HKK6-F1
#
_entry.id   AF-A0A7Y2HKK6-F1
#
_cell.length_a   1.000
_cell.length_b   1.000
_cell.length_c   1.000
_cell.angle_alpha   90.00
_cell.angle_beta   90.00
_cell.angle_gamma   90.00
#
_symmetry.space_group_name_H-M   'P 1'
#
loop_
_entity.id
_entity.type
_entity.pdbx_description
1 polymer ?
#
loop_
_entity_poly.entity_id
_entity_poly.type
_entity_poly.pdbx_seq_one_letter_code
_entity_poly.pdbx_strand_id
1 'polypeptide(L)'
;DAYTDLQDALASAIFGDSIWVANGTYQPSDIPPGCTGCFVNRDWTFFLKDGVRIYGGFSGTENTLNERDIPANPTILSGDIGVLGDDLDNSFHVVMAAGPAGTNIGITIDGFTIIGGNANGAGSVTINGSTCYRGAAGGVYIVKEESALNEINNNTIKSNFSILLGGGININGTKSSNKINNNLITGNSGKDGGGLRLQGGNAVNELNFNTINNNTANTAGGGLYLLGDNSTNDLNHNIISSNTANEYGGVYLKGNSGINEIIYNNINDNSSGLDWGGAYIEGENAVSTVLSENTIINNNAGRNYGGLYWDGTTASANTMNKNIIDSNSAVSNYGGLYLKIDFATTNTLTDNTLTNNSATNGSYGGAYIYSPGINNILSQNTISGNSAGSDYGGLYLVGNLAKNKFYNNTIRNNSASNDYGGVCMYGGDEDTLSHNTIIGNTAGNNYGGIFLSGSNVSNVVVNNVISGNSAVNSHGGMYFYGNFSIVPKVINNTIYGNTATNYGGLSLYNGNFTTSNNIFWGNVAAPSGSQFFANVDAYPTVNNSIIEGGWPICNNCPGTSGDGNIDPLILDITDFDGPDDLPATPDDGLSIQYYSPAINAGTITDAPSDDITGYTRDATPDIGAYENNNNQWMGTVDTNWDNPANWSMGMVPHMNQDAYISSSATHFPMIVANAYCRQLLVPDGSQITLNSGGHLQTGSHIQIGNGTSGQLTMNGGTLTAYDLILNANSTFIHNSGAINLSN
;
A
#
# COMPACT_ATOMS: atom_id res chain seq x y z
N ASP A 1 18.37 -53.31 8.28
CA ASP A 1 17.52 -53.57 9.45
C ASP A 1 17.18 -52.26 10.14
N ALA A 2 15.96 -52.14 10.67
CA ALA A 2 15.53 -50.94 11.37
C ALA A 2 16.25 -50.84 12.73
N TYR A 3 16.76 -49.66 13.05
CA TYR A 3 17.28 -49.36 14.37
C TYR A 3 16.12 -49.18 15.35
N THR A 4 16.34 -49.59 16.61
CA THR A 4 15.38 -49.39 17.70
C THR A 4 15.53 -48.04 18.40
N ASP A 5 16.61 -47.33 18.12
CA ASP A 5 16.95 -46.03 18.68
C ASP A 5 17.44 -45.08 17.58
N LEU A 6 17.01 -43.82 17.63
CA LEU A 6 17.36 -42.82 16.61
C LEU A 6 18.83 -42.37 16.73
N GLN A 7 19.37 -42.31 17.95
CA GLN A 7 20.77 -41.94 18.18
C GLN A 7 21.71 -42.98 17.54
N ASP A 8 21.41 -44.27 17.65
CA ASP A 8 22.18 -45.35 17.02
C ASP A 8 22.18 -45.25 15.48
N ALA A 9 21.02 -44.90 14.90
CA ALA A 9 20.89 -44.69 13.46
C ALA A 9 21.72 -43.49 12.99
N LEU A 10 21.67 -42.37 13.73
CA LEU A 10 22.45 -41.16 13.46
C LEU A 10 23.96 -41.40 13.61
N ALA A 11 24.37 -42.16 14.63
CA ALA A 11 25.76 -42.54 14.85
C ALA A 11 26.31 -43.37 13.69
N SER A 12 25.49 -44.24 13.11
CA SER A 12 25.87 -45.12 11.98
C SER A 12 25.79 -44.43 10.62
N ALA A 13 24.94 -43.40 10.47
CA ALA A 13 24.71 -42.72 9.20
C ALA A 13 25.97 -42.05 8.63
N ILE A 14 26.08 -42.07 7.31
CA ILE A 14 27.14 -41.42 6.54
C ILE A 14 26.55 -40.49 5.47
N PHE A 15 27.42 -39.76 4.76
CA PHE A 15 27.01 -38.83 3.71
C PHE A 15 26.08 -39.50 2.68
N GLY A 16 24.91 -38.89 2.46
CA GLY A 16 23.92 -39.34 1.49
C GLY A 16 22.83 -40.25 2.07
N ASP A 17 23.00 -40.77 3.29
CA ASP A 17 22.01 -41.63 3.92
C ASP A 17 20.71 -40.88 4.23
N SER A 18 19.61 -41.62 4.20
CA SER A 18 18.29 -41.16 4.61
C SER A 18 17.78 -42.03 5.76
N ILE A 19 17.34 -41.40 6.84
CA ILE A 19 16.75 -42.08 8.00
C ILE A 19 15.26 -41.75 8.03
N TRP A 20 14.43 -42.78 8.00
CA TRP A 20 12.98 -42.66 8.12
C TRP A 20 12.59 -43.01 9.55
N VAL A 21 11.96 -42.06 10.23
CA VAL A 21 11.68 -42.14 11.66
C VAL A 21 10.19 -42.38 11.86
N ALA A 22 9.87 -43.51 12.50
CA ALA A 22 8.50 -43.84 12.85
C ALA A 22 7.90 -42.82 13.83
N ASN A 23 6.58 -42.83 13.98
CA ASN A 23 5.90 -42.02 14.98
C ASN A 23 6.41 -42.35 16.39
N GLY A 24 6.45 -41.34 17.25
CA GLY A 24 6.99 -41.50 18.59
C GLY A 24 7.64 -40.23 19.13
N THR A 25 8.07 -40.30 20.37
CA THR A 25 8.87 -39.26 21.02
C THR A 25 10.27 -39.80 21.28
N TYR A 26 11.26 -39.10 20.77
CA TYR A 26 12.67 -39.46 20.83
C TYR A 26 13.40 -38.40 21.65
N GLN A 27 14.24 -38.84 22.57
CA GLN A 27 15.10 -37.99 23.40
C GLN A 27 16.57 -38.24 23.01
N PRO A 28 17.42 -37.20 22.96
CA PRO A 28 18.85 -37.39 22.79
C PRO A 28 19.45 -38.20 23.94
N SER A 29 20.39 -39.08 23.62
CA SER A 29 20.98 -40.01 24.60
C SER A 29 22.51 -40.06 24.58
N ASP A 30 23.16 -39.31 23.69
CA ASP A 30 24.62 -39.30 23.56
C ASP A 30 25.18 -37.92 23.15
N ILE A 31 26.47 -37.72 23.44
CA ILE A 31 27.20 -36.50 23.07
C ILE A 31 27.47 -36.47 21.56
N PRO A 32 27.53 -35.28 20.94
CA PRO A 32 27.86 -35.16 19.53
C PRO A 32 29.26 -35.71 19.22
N PRO A 33 29.43 -36.53 18.16
CA PRO A 33 30.72 -37.06 17.75
C PRO A 33 31.75 -35.95 17.50
N GLY A 34 32.98 -36.16 17.97
CA GLY A 34 34.07 -35.18 17.82
C GLY A 34 33.95 -33.98 18.77
N CYS A 35 33.09 -34.05 19.80
CA CYS A 35 33.01 -33.01 20.81
C CYS A 35 34.19 -33.03 21.80
N THR A 36 34.76 -31.86 22.03
CA THR A 36 35.63 -31.54 23.17
C THR A 36 34.93 -30.51 24.04
N GLY A 37 34.88 -30.75 25.35
CA GLY A 37 34.20 -29.85 26.30
C GLY A 37 32.76 -30.25 26.65
N CYS A 38 32.22 -31.30 26.01
CA CYS A 38 30.94 -31.90 26.37
C CYS A 38 31.12 -32.77 27.63
N PHE A 39 30.51 -32.39 28.74
CA PHE A 39 30.72 -33.04 30.05
C PHE A 39 29.43 -33.31 30.82
N VAL A 40 28.30 -32.83 30.33
CA VAL A 40 27.00 -32.96 30.99
C VAL A 40 25.99 -33.58 30.04
N ASN A 41 25.00 -34.29 30.58
CA ASN A 41 23.94 -34.90 29.78
C ASN A 41 23.16 -33.88 28.94
N ARG A 42 23.14 -32.60 29.38
CA ARG A 42 22.52 -31.51 28.63
C ARG A 42 23.23 -31.18 27.32
N ASP A 43 24.46 -31.66 27.11
CA ASP A 43 25.16 -31.58 25.83
C ASP A 43 24.69 -32.66 24.83
N TRP A 44 23.80 -33.59 25.23
CA TRP A 44 23.22 -34.60 24.34
C TRP A 44 22.30 -33.96 23.29
N THR A 45 22.42 -34.40 22.05
CA THR A 45 21.69 -33.84 20.90
C THR A 45 21.48 -34.87 19.78
N PHE A 46 20.46 -34.67 18.96
CA PHE A 46 20.36 -35.34 17.67
C PHE A 46 21.34 -34.69 16.69
N PHE A 47 22.56 -35.22 16.64
CA PHE A 47 23.63 -34.67 15.80
C PHE A 47 23.54 -35.17 14.36
N LEU A 48 23.40 -34.25 13.41
CA LEU A 48 23.37 -34.55 11.97
C LEU A 48 24.73 -34.31 11.32
N LYS A 49 25.24 -35.34 10.64
CA LYS A 49 26.45 -35.27 9.81
C LYS A 49 26.13 -34.70 8.43
N ASP A 50 27.15 -34.21 7.72
CA ASP A 50 27.00 -33.72 6.35
C ASP A 50 26.34 -34.77 5.43
N GLY A 51 25.39 -34.32 4.61
CA GLY A 51 24.63 -35.10 3.65
C GLY A 51 23.56 -36.02 4.24
N VAL A 52 23.40 -36.07 5.57
CA VAL A 52 22.39 -36.92 6.23
C VAL A 52 21.03 -36.26 6.17
N ARG A 53 20.01 -37.05 5.81
CA ARG A 53 18.62 -36.63 5.71
C ARG A 53 17.78 -37.40 6.70
N ILE A 54 16.98 -36.70 7.50
CA ILE A 54 16.01 -37.31 8.41
C ILE A 54 14.59 -36.92 8.00
N TYR A 55 13.70 -37.90 8.04
CA TYR A 55 12.29 -37.75 7.66
C TYR A 55 11.40 -38.35 8.74
N GLY A 56 10.47 -37.56 9.29
CA GLY A 56 9.39 -38.01 10.19
C GLY A 56 8.09 -38.28 9.43
N GLY A 57 7.07 -38.79 10.13
CA GLY A 57 5.74 -39.03 9.54
C GLY A 57 5.45 -40.48 9.15
N PHE A 58 6.23 -41.45 9.62
CA PHE A 58 6.09 -42.86 9.24
C PHE A 58 5.35 -43.68 10.31
N SER A 59 4.54 -44.64 9.89
CA SER A 59 3.98 -45.70 10.74
C SER A 59 4.98 -46.84 10.98
N GLY A 60 6.02 -46.95 10.14
CA GLY A 60 7.07 -47.97 10.21
C GLY A 60 6.87 -49.14 9.24
N THR A 61 5.93 -49.02 8.29
CA THR A 61 5.61 -50.07 7.31
C THR A 61 5.75 -49.61 5.86
N GLU A 62 6.03 -48.33 5.66
CA GLU A 62 6.18 -47.67 4.36
C GLU A 62 7.38 -48.21 3.59
N ASN A 63 7.24 -48.28 2.27
CA ASN A 63 8.28 -48.71 1.34
C ASN A 63 8.86 -47.54 0.53
N THR A 64 8.17 -46.40 0.51
CA THR A 64 8.58 -45.20 -0.22
C THR A 64 8.40 -43.94 0.64
N LEU A 65 9.22 -42.91 0.39
CA LEU A 65 9.16 -41.64 1.12
C LEU A 65 7.78 -40.95 1.01
N ASN A 66 7.08 -41.14 -0.11
CA ASN A 66 5.79 -40.50 -0.38
C ASN A 66 4.61 -41.19 0.33
N GLU A 67 4.82 -42.35 0.97
CA GLU A 67 3.78 -43.02 1.76
C GLU A 67 3.64 -42.41 3.17
N ARG A 68 4.55 -41.52 3.59
CA ARG A 68 4.50 -40.87 4.91
C ARG A 68 3.28 -39.94 5.03
N ASP A 69 2.71 -39.88 6.24
CA ASP A 69 1.61 -39.00 6.62
C ASP A 69 2.00 -38.27 7.92
N ILE A 70 2.52 -37.05 7.78
CA ILE A 70 3.07 -36.27 8.90
C ILE A 70 2.02 -35.99 9.99
N PRO A 71 0.78 -35.53 9.66
CA PRO A 71 -0.26 -35.35 10.66
C PRO A 71 -0.72 -36.65 11.34
N ALA A 72 -0.83 -37.77 10.61
CA ALA A 72 -1.30 -39.03 11.19
C ALA A 72 -0.25 -39.76 12.03
N ASN A 73 1.04 -39.55 11.72
CA ASN A 73 2.16 -40.25 12.34
C ASN A 73 3.16 -39.26 12.96
N PRO A 74 2.80 -38.56 14.05
CA PRO A 74 3.65 -37.53 14.64
C PRO A 74 4.98 -38.10 15.14
N THR A 75 6.09 -37.50 14.67
CA THR A 75 7.45 -37.80 15.11
C THR A 75 8.01 -36.60 15.88
N ILE A 76 8.33 -36.80 17.16
CA ILE A 76 8.72 -35.73 18.08
C ILE A 76 10.18 -35.93 18.52
N LEU A 77 11.02 -34.93 18.27
CA LEU A 77 12.35 -34.80 18.85
C LEU A 77 12.25 -33.88 20.06
N SER A 78 12.47 -34.44 21.25
CA SER A 78 12.28 -33.73 22.52
C SER A 78 13.60 -33.54 23.26
N GLY A 79 13.87 -32.31 23.69
CA GLY A 79 14.98 -31.98 24.58
C GLY A 79 14.72 -32.29 26.05
N ASP A 80 13.49 -32.64 26.44
CA ASP A 80 13.07 -32.98 27.81
C ASP A 80 13.67 -34.33 28.25
N ILE A 81 14.97 -34.34 28.57
CA ILE A 81 15.72 -35.53 28.99
C ILE A 81 15.68 -35.64 30.52
N GLY A 82 15.60 -36.85 31.06
CA GLY A 82 15.58 -37.04 32.51
C GLY A 82 14.18 -36.97 33.10
N VAL A 83 13.87 -35.92 33.87
CA VAL A 83 12.59 -35.76 34.58
C VAL A 83 11.59 -35.01 33.69
N LEU A 84 10.57 -35.73 33.23
CA LEU A 84 9.50 -35.18 32.39
C LEU A 84 8.98 -33.82 32.89
N GLY A 85 9.14 -32.78 32.07
CA GLY A 85 8.66 -31.43 32.31
C GLY A 85 9.55 -30.56 33.22
N ASP A 86 10.75 -31.01 33.57
CA ASP A 86 11.73 -30.20 34.30
C ASP A 86 12.73 -29.57 33.32
N ASP A 87 12.55 -28.29 32.98
CA ASP A 87 13.46 -27.65 32.03
C ASP A 87 14.93 -27.59 32.49
N LEU A 88 15.24 -27.84 33.78
CA LEU A 88 16.59 -27.77 34.32
C LEU A 88 17.51 -28.88 33.79
N ASP A 89 16.97 -30.04 33.42
CA ASP A 89 17.74 -31.15 32.86
C ASP A 89 17.62 -31.28 31.34
N ASN A 90 16.71 -30.54 30.69
CA ASN A 90 16.59 -30.53 29.23
C ASN A 90 17.91 -30.28 28.48
N SER A 91 18.10 -30.97 27.35
CA SER A 91 19.18 -30.71 26.40
C SER A 91 19.29 -29.22 26.04
N PHE A 92 20.51 -28.73 25.87
CA PHE A 92 20.72 -27.36 25.39
C PHE A 92 20.19 -27.20 23.96
N HIS A 93 20.50 -28.15 23.08
CA HIS A 93 20.12 -28.12 21.66
C HIS A 93 19.45 -29.45 21.29
N VAL A 94 18.20 -29.43 20.83
CA VAL A 94 17.49 -30.67 20.45
C VAL A 94 18.15 -31.30 19.22
N VAL A 95 18.36 -30.51 18.17
CA VAL A 95 19.02 -30.93 16.93
C VAL A 95 20.21 -30.04 16.65
N MET A 96 21.35 -30.64 16.28
CA MET A 96 22.55 -29.87 15.96
C MET A 96 23.29 -30.44 14.75
N ALA A 97 23.88 -29.55 13.95
CA ALA A 97 24.86 -29.91 12.93
C ALA A 97 26.07 -28.96 13.02
N ALA A 98 27.27 -29.52 13.17
CA ALA A 98 28.49 -28.72 13.30
C ALA A 98 29.70 -29.44 12.67
N GLY A 99 30.43 -28.75 11.82
CA GLY A 99 31.55 -29.29 11.05
C GLY A 99 32.69 -28.29 10.99
N PRO A 100 33.91 -28.74 10.68
CA PRO A 100 35.09 -27.88 10.73
C PRO A 100 34.96 -26.66 9.83
N ALA A 101 35.65 -25.57 10.17
CA ALA A 101 35.76 -24.40 9.29
C ALA A 101 36.23 -24.82 7.88
N GLY A 102 35.56 -24.32 6.84
CA GLY A 102 35.85 -24.68 5.45
C GLY A 102 35.27 -26.03 4.99
N THR A 103 34.40 -26.66 5.77
CA THR A 103 33.68 -27.87 5.35
C THR A 103 32.23 -27.58 4.95
N ASN A 104 31.76 -28.37 3.99
CA ASN A 104 30.38 -28.40 3.56
C ASN A 104 29.55 -29.17 4.60
N ILE A 105 28.44 -28.56 5.04
CA ILE A 105 27.41 -29.24 5.83
C ILE A 105 26.07 -28.91 5.21
N GLY A 106 25.48 -29.90 4.54
CA GLY A 106 24.11 -29.87 4.07
C GLY A 106 23.32 -30.97 4.76
N ILE A 107 22.20 -30.60 5.38
CA ILE A 107 21.35 -31.53 6.14
C ILE A 107 19.90 -31.34 5.70
N THR A 108 19.11 -32.40 5.82
CA THR A 108 17.65 -32.33 5.65
C THR A 108 16.96 -32.72 6.95
N ILE A 109 16.09 -31.85 7.46
CA ILE A 109 15.17 -32.11 8.57
C ILE A 109 13.76 -31.92 8.05
N ASP A 110 12.98 -33.00 7.96
CA ASP A 110 11.66 -32.94 7.33
C ASP A 110 10.57 -33.71 8.10
N GLY A 111 9.53 -33.02 8.55
CA GLY A 111 8.32 -33.65 9.12
C GLY A 111 8.40 -33.96 10.62
N PHE A 112 9.16 -33.18 11.39
CA PHE A 112 9.31 -33.37 12.84
C PHE A 112 8.62 -32.29 13.67
N THR A 113 8.20 -32.65 14.89
CA THR A 113 8.05 -31.69 15.97
C THR A 113 9.36 -31.61 16.76
N ILE A 114 9.92 -30.41 16.95
CA ILE A 114 11.17 -30.16 17.69
C ILE A 114 10.85 -29.25 18.88
N ILE A 115 11.02 -29.77 20.09
CA ILE A 115 10.54 -29.14 21.33
C ILE A 115 11.48 -29.36 22.52
N GLY A 116 11.45 -28.45 23.49
CA GLY A 116 12.01 -28.67 24.82
C GLY A 116 13.51 -28.39 24.91
N GLY A 117 14.13 -27.80 23.89
CA GLY A 117 15.51 -27.34 24.02
C GLY A 117 15.62 -26.14 24.96
N ASN A 118 16.56 -26.20 25.91
CA ASN A 118 16.78 -25.16 26.90
C ASN A 118 18.24 -24.68 26.89
N ALA A 119 18.63 -23.92 25.87
CA ALA A 119 19.97 -23.37 25.69
C ALA A 119 20.25 -22.22 26.68
N ASN A 120 20.34 -22.54 27.98
CA ASN A 120 20.64 -21.62 29.09
C ASN A 120 22.03 -21.84 29.70
N GLY A 121 22.88 -22.64 29.04
CA GLY A 121 24.23 -22.95 29.50
C GLY A 121 25.23 -21.84 29.22
N ALA A 122 26.20 -21.68 30.12
CA ALA A 122 27.33 -20.77 29.94
C ALA A 122 28.45 -21.42 29.10
N GLY A 123 29.19 -20.58 28.36
CA GLY A 123 30.36 -20.99 27.59
C GLY A 123 30.03 -21.69 26.27
N SER A 124 31.01 -22.40 25.74
CA SER A 124 30.94 -23.13 24.48
C SER A 124 31.59 -24.50 24.58
N VAL A 125 31.24 -25.36 23.62
CA VAL A 125 31.91 -26.63 23.34
C VAL A 125 32.54 -26.57 21.95
N THR A 126 33.51 -27.43 21.68
CA THR A 126 34.13 -27.53 20.35
C THR A 126 33.68 -28.83 19.71
N ILE A 127 32.97 -28.78 18.59
CA ILE A 127 32.51 -29.96 17.86
C ILE A 127 33.13 -29.93 16.47
N ASN A 128 33.89 -30.98 16.13
CA ASN A 128 34.61 -31.07 14.86
C ASN A 128 35.48 -29.83 14.55
N GLY A 129 36.05 -29.20 15.58
CA GLY A 129 36.85 -27.98 15.45
C GLY A 129 36.06 -26.66 15.43
N SER A 130 34.73 -26.70 15.40
CA SER A 130 33.87 -25.51 15.40
C SER A 130 33.37 -25.16 16.80
N THR A 131 33.33 -23.86 17.11
CA THR A 131 32.86 -23.35 18.40
C THR A 131 31.33 -23.30 18.41
N CYS A 132 30.71 -24.05 19.31
CA CYS A 132 29.26 -24.14 19.47
C CYS A 132 28.88 -23.61 20.87
N TYR A 133 28.07 -22.55 20.93
CA TYR A 133 27.69 -21.94 22.20
C TYR A 133 26.51 -22.67 22.83
N ARG A 134 26.63 -23.05 24.11
CA ARG A 134 25.53 -23.70 24.87
C ARG A 134 24.30 -22.82 25.05
N GLY A 135 24.50 -21.51 24.92
CA GLY A 135 23.44 -20.52 25.05
C GLY A 135 22.71 -20.18 23.74
N ALA A 136 22.97 -20.86 22.62
CA ALA A 136 22.41 -20.55 21.30
C ALA A 136 21.52 -21.69 20.76
N ALA A 137 20.38 -21.41 20.13
CA ALA A 137 19.43 -22.38 19.57
C ALA A 137 18.98 -23.48 20.53
N GLY A 138 17.80 -23.31 21.13
CA GLY A 138 17.17 -24.42 21.86
C GLY A 138 16.75 -25.54 20.90
N GLY A 139 16.10 -25.19 19.79
CA GLY A 139 15.55 -26.17 18.85
C GLY A 139 16.60 -26.75 17.89
N VAL A 140 16.93 -25.99 16.85
CA VAL A 140 17.83 -26.41 15.76
C VAL A 140 19.04 -25.48 15.70
N TYR A 141 20.24 -26.03 15.92
CA TYR A 141 21.50 -25.29 15.84
C TYR A 141 22.39 -25.78 14.72
N ILE A 142 22.65 -24.95 13.72
CA ILE A 142 23.58 -25.28 12.63
C ILE A 142 24.77 -24.31 12.66
N VAL A 143 25.97 -24.86 12.74
CA VAL A 143 27.24 -24.12 12.69
C VAL A 143 28.05 -24.62 11.50
N LYS A 144 28.18 -23.79 10.45
CA LYS A 144 28.87 -24.13 9.20
C LYS A 144 29.64 -22.96 8.61
N GLU A 145 30.39 -23.15 7.52
CA GLU A 145 31.18 -22.08 6.87
C GLU A 145 31.17 -22.11 5.33
N GLU A 146 30.45 -23.03 4.66
CA GLU A 146 30.48 -23.16 3.18
C GLU A 146 29.11 -23.54 2.55
N SER A 147 29.06 -23.55 1.20
CA SER A 147 27.89 -23.53 0.28
C SER A 147 26.91 -24.71 0.29
N ALA A 148 27.01 -25.65 1.23
CA ALA A 148 26.09 -26.78 1.24
C ALA A 148 24.67 -26.38 1.64
N LEU A 149 23.68 -27.06 1.04
CA LEU A 149 22.26 -26.77 1.20
C LEU A 149 21.71 -27.38 2.49
N ASN A 150 21.16 -26.55 3.38
CA ASN A 150 20.30 -26.99 4.47
C ASN A 150 18.85 -26.97 4.01
N GLU A 151 18.11 -28.04 4.27
CA GLU A 151 16.67 -28.14 4.02
C GLU A 151 15.96 -28.40 5.35
N ILE A 152 15.15 -27.44 5.79
CA ILE A 152 14.33 -27.56 7.00
C ILE A 152 12.89 -27.41 6.52
N ASN A 153 12.18 -28.53 6.40
CA ASN A 153 10.87 -28.56 5.73
C ASN A 153 9.77 -29.19 6.60
N ASN A 154 8.55 -28.66 6.55
CA ASN A 154 7.37 -29.30 7.15
C ASN A 154 7.52 -29.61 8.65
N ASN A 155 8.32 -28.83 9.39
CA ASN A 155 8.55 -29.06 10.82
C ASN A 155 7.67 -28.15 11.69
N THR A 156 7.37 -28.61 12.90
CA THR A 156 6.87 -27.77 14.00
C THR A 156 7.97 -27.56 15.02
N ILE A 157 8.53 -26.35 15.11
CA ILE A 157 9.62 -26.01 16.02
C ILE A 157 9.05 -25.09 17.09
N LYS A 158 8.88 -25.64 18.30
CA LYS A 158 8.10 -24.95 19.33
C LYS A 158 8.65 -25.06 20.74
N SER A 159 8.37 -24.03 21.55
CA SER A 159 8.69 -24.01 22.98
C SER A 159 10.16 -24.31 23.26
N ASN A 160 11.05 -23.75 22.45
CA ASN A 160 12.49 -23.82 22.65
C ASN A 160 13.01 -22.48 23.21
N PHE A 161 14.00 -22.57 24.10
CA PHE A 161 14.56 -21.43 24.80
C PHE A 161 16.06 -21.28 24.55
N SER A 162 16.53 -20.03 24.43
CA SER A 162 17.92 -19.66 24.23
C SER A 162 18.24 -18.35 24.96
N ILE A 163 19.34 -18.30 25.71
CA ILE A 163 19.76 -17.06 26.40
C ILE A 163 20.59 -16.12 25.51
N LEU A 164 21.05 -16.57 24.34
CA LEU A 164 21.89 -15.77 23.43
C LEU A 164 21.24 -15.55 22.05
N LEU A 165 21.09 -16.59 21.23
CA LEU A 165 20.83 -16.44 19.80
C LEU A 165 19.91 -17.55 19.30
N GLY A 166 18.87 -17.23 18.54
CA GLY A 166 17.92 -18.19 17.96
C GLY A 166 17.15 -18.96 19.04
N GLY A 167 15.89 -18.66 19.30
CA GLY A 167 15.10 -19.52 20.22
C GLY A 167 14.80 -20.87 19.56
N GLY A 168 14.09 -20.80 18.42
CA GLY A 168 13.72 -21.97 17.63
C GLY A 168 14.87 -22.48 16.77
N ILE A 169 15.32 -21.68 15.81
CA ILE A 169 16.39 -22.04 14.86
C ILE A 169 17.49 -21.00 14.89
N ASN A 170 18.75 -21.45 14.93
CA ASN A 170 19.92 -20.62 14.65
C ASN A 170 20.79 -21.30 13.60
N ILE A 171 21.02 -20.64 12.48
CA ILE A 171 22.02 -21.04 11.50
C ILE A 171 23.10 -19.97 11.48
N ASN A 172 24.32 -20.37 11.80
CA ASN A 172 25.49 -19.51 11.75
C ASN A 172 26.49 -20.07 10.74
N GLY A 173 26.78 -19.33 9.68
CA GLY A 173 27.82 -19.68 8.73
C GLY A 173 27.88 -18.84 7.46
N THR A 174 29.10 -18.53 7.01
CA THR A 174 29.30 -17.83 5.74
C THR A 174 28.95 -18.72 4.54
N LYS A 175 28.51 -18.10 3.44
CA LYS A 175 28.09 -18.75 2.17
C LYS A 175 27.00 -19.79 2.31
N SER A 176 26.23 -19.80 3.40
CA SER A 176 25.24 -20.83 3.66
C SER A 176 24.11 -20.79 2.64
N SER A 177 23.75 -21.94 2.05
CA SER A 177 22.45 -22.09 1.37
C SER A 177 21.44 -22.72 2.34
N ASN A 178 20.29 -22.08 2.53
CA ASN A 178 19.25 -22.49 3.46
C ASN A 178 17.88 -22.43 2.76
N LYS A 179 17.18 -23.56 2.72
CA LYS A 179 15.77 -23.68 2.34
C LYS A 179 14.97 -24.02 3.58
N ILE A 180 14.12 -23.08 4.01
CA ILE A 180 13.30 -23.23 5.20
C ILE A 180 11.88 -23.10 4.72
N ASN A 181 11.18 -24.22 4.52
CA ASN A 181 9.89 -24.22 3.85
C ASN A 181 8.79 -24.92 4.66
N ASN A 182 7.57 -24.38 4.63
CA ASN A 182 6.39 -24.98 5.26
C ASN A 182 6.57 -25.31 6.76
N ASN A 183 7.37 -24.53 7.50
CA ASN A 183 7.55 -24.78 8.93
C ASN A 183 6.59 -23.94 9.77
N LEU A 184 6.17 -24.50 10.91
CA LEU A 184 5.54 -23.78 12.00
C LEU A 184 6.60 -23.52 13.09
N ILE A 185 7.06 -22.28 13.23
CA ILE A 185 8.05 -21.86 14.23
C ILE A 185 7.32 -21.03 15.29
N THR A 186 7.00 -21.63 16.44
CA THR A 186 6.05 -21.03 17.38
C THR A 186 6.42 -21.10 18.86
N GLY A 187 6.16 -20.03 19.61
CA GLY A 187 6.34 -20.05 21.06
C GLY A 187 7.79 -20.24 21.51
N ASN A 188 8.77 -19.87 20.68
CA ASN A 188 10.18 -19.96 21.01
C ASN A 188 10.67 -18.64 21.61
N SER A 189 11.69 -18.71 22.47
CA SER A 189 12.26 -17.55 23.14
C SER A 189 13.77 -17.52 22.97
N GLY A 190 14.30 -16.37 22.54
CA GLY A 190 15.72 -16.11 22.36
C GLY A 190 16.13 -14.76 22.96
N LYS A 191 17.43 -14.43 22.94
CA LYS A 191 17.84 -13.03 23.09
C LYS A 191 17.74 -12.29 21.75
N ASP A 192 18.29 -12.84 20.69
CA ASP A 192 18.11 -12.35 19.31
C ASP A 192 17.54 -13.47 18.41
N GLY A 193 16.55 -13.17 17.57
CA GLY A 193 15.90 -14.16 16.70
C GLY A 193 15.06 -15.16 17.48
N GLY A 194 13.98 -14.72 18.13
CA GLY A 194 13.14 -15.59 18.97
C GLY A 194 12.68 -16.85 18.24
N GLY A 195 12.14 -16.68 17.03
CA GLY A 195 11.77 -17.78 16.14
C GLY A 195 12.96 -18.31 15.35
N LEU A 196 13.43 -17.50 14.40
CA LEU A 196 14.43 -17.89 13.40
C LEU A 196 15.54 -16.84 13.31
N ARG A 197 16.78 -17.32 13.43
CA ARG A 197 17.99 -16.53 13.23
C ARG A 197 18.88 -17.14 12.14
N LEU A 198 19.17 -16.38 11.10
CA LEU A 198 20.16 -16.72 10.08
C LEU A 198 21.28 -15.69 10.11
N GLN A 199 22.51 -16.14 10.28
CA GLN A 199 23.69 -15.29 10.29
C GLN A 199 24.77 -15.85 9.36
N GLY A 200 25.32 -14.96 8.51
CA GLY A 200 26.52 -15.22 7.73
C GLY A 200 26.48 -14.55 6.36
N GLY A 201 27.60 -13.98 5.92
CA GLY A 201 27.68 -13.29 4.64
C GLY A 201 27.73 -14.23 3.44
N ASN A 202 27.29 -13.77 2.28
CA ASN A 202 27.16 -14.50 1.00
C ASN A 202 26.18 -15.68 1.07
N ALA A 203 25.24 -15.66 2.02
CA ALA A 203 24.24 -16.71 2.16
C ALA A 203 23.18 -16.65 1.04
N VAL A 204 22.50 -17.75 0.78
CA VAL A 204 21.27 -17.80 -0.02
C VAL A 204 20.19 -18.39 0.86
N ASN A 205 19.24 -17.55 1.27
CA ASN A 205 18.16 -17.91 2.17
C ASN A 205 16.84 -17.88 1.39
N GLU A 206 16.22 -19.04 1.25
CA GLU A 206 14.89 -19.23 0.67
C GLU A 206 13.94 -19.62 1.82
N LEU A 207 13.07 -18.69 2.20
CA LEU A 207 12.11 -18.86 3.29
C LEU A 207 10.71 -18.81 2.67
N ASN A 208 10.09 -19.97 2.45
CA ASN A 208 8.80 -20.02 1.78
C ASN A 208 7.72 -20.69 2.62
N PHE A 209 6.52 -20.10 2.64
CA PHE A 209 5.33 -20.70 3.27
C PHE A 209 5.49 -21.04 4.76
N ASN A 210 6.37 -20.34 5.48
CA ASN A 210 6.53 -20.57 6.92
C ASN A 210 5.50 -19.78 7.71
N THR A 211 5.07 -20.33 8.84
CA THR A 211 4.35 -19.61 9.89
C THR A 211 5.29 -19.42 11.07
N ILE A 212 5.71 -18.18 11.31
CA ILE A 212 6.63 -17.79 12.39
C ILE A 212 5.83 -16.93 13.37
N ASN A 213 5.35 -17.51 14.47
CA ASN A 213 4.44 -16.79 15.35
C ASN A 213 4.65 -16.99 16.86
N ASN A 214 4.17 -16.04 17.67
CA ASN A 214 4.26 -16.12 19.14
C ASN A 214 5.68 -16.31 19.67
N ASN A 215 6.71 -15.87 18.93
CA ASN A 215 8.09 -15.97 19.37
C ASN A 215 8.52 -14.70 20.08
N THR A 216 9.42 -14.84 21.06
CA THR A 216 9.90 -13.73 21.90
C THR A 216 11.41 -13.56 21.80
N ALA A 217 11.88 -12.34 21.61
CA ALA A 217 13.30 -11.99 21.70
C ALA A 217 13.53 -10.93 22.79
N ASN A 218 14.52 -11.11 23.65
CA ASN A 218 14.84 -10.09 24.67
C ASN A 218 15.47 -8.81 24.07
N THR A 219 16.05 -8.88 22.88
CA THR A 219 16.76 -7.77 22.23
C THR A 219 16.21 -7.53 20.83
N ALA A 220 16.54 -8.36 19.83
CA ALA A 220 16.17 -8.10 18.45
C ALA A 220 15.51 -9.28 17.72
N GLY A 221 14.56 -9.00 16.82
CA GLY A 221 14.02 -9.98 15.86
C GLY A 221 13.15 -11.04 16.54
N GLY A 222 11.97 -10.67 17.01
CA GLY A 222 11.06 -11.59 17.70
C GLY A 222 10.74 -12.80 16.82
N GLY A 223 10.29 -12.54 15.59
CA GLY A 223 10.01 -13.58 14.59
C GLY A 223 11.28 -13.99 13.83
N LEU A 224 11.77 -13.08 12.99
CA LEU A 224 12.82 -13.35 12.01
C LEU A 224 13.99 -12.39 12.15
N TYR A 225 15.20 -12.94 12.27
CA TYR A 225 16.47 -12.20 12.32
C TYR A 225 17.41 -12.71 11.22
N LEU A 226 17.63 -11.89 10.19
CA LEU A 226 18.52 -12.16 9.06
C LEU A 226 19.69 -11.17 9.07
N LEU A 227 20.91 -11.68 9.17
CA LEU A 227 22.12 -10.87 9.21
C LEU A 227 23.22 -11.45 8.30
N GLY A 228 23.64 -10.71 7.28
CA GLY A 228 24.84 -11.09 6.53
C GLY A 228 25.08 -10.38 5.21
N ASP A 229 26.28 -9.80 5.10
CA ASP A 229 26.84 -9.11 3.92
C ASP A 229 26.72 -9.93 2.64
N ASN A 230 26.27 -9.31 1.54
CA ASN A 230 26.14 -9.94 0.22
C ASN A 230 25.25 -11.19 0.17
N SER A 231 24.30 -11.36 1.08
CA SER A 231 23.39 -12.51 1.05
C SER A 231 22.26 -12.31 0.04
N THR A 232 21.67 -13.38 -0.47
CA THR A 232 20.39 -13.34 -1.18
C THR A 232 19.31 -13.84 -0.25
N ASN A 233 18.24 -13.06 -0.08
CA ASN A 233 17.09 -13.40 0.74
C ASN A 233 15.84 -13.40 -0.15
N ASP A 234 15.22 -14.58 -0.30
CA ASP A 234 13.90 -14.76 -0.91
C ASP A 234 12.92 -15.13 0.20
N LEU A 235 12.02 -14.20 0.54
CA LEU A 235 10.97 -14.36 1.53
C LEU A 235 9.65 -14.37 0.78
N ASN A 236 9.02 -15.54 0.68
CA ASN A 236 7.83 -15.74 -0.13
C ASN A 236 6.69 -16.40 0.66
N HIS A 237 5.49 -15.82 0.65
CA HIS A 237 4.30 -16.42 1.28
C HIS A 237 4.46 -16.77 2.78
N ASN A 238 5.30 -16.06 3.54
CA ASN A 238 5.43 -16.32 4.97
C ASN A 238 4.37 -15.57 5.78
N ILE A 239 3.93 -16.17 6.88
CA ILE A 239 3.13 -15.53 7.92
C ILE A 239 4.05 -15.29 9.12
N ILE A 240 4.29 -14.03 9.46
CA ILE A 240 5.15 -13.62 10.57
C ILE A 240 4.28 -12.83 11.53
N SER A 241 3.80 -13.47 12.60
CA SER A 241 2.76 -12.88 13.44
C SER A 241 2.89 -13.01 14.95
N SER A 242 2.35 -12.03 15.68
CA SER A 242 2.32 -12.08 17.15
C SER A 242 3.69 -12.29 17.80
N ASN A 243 4.77 -11.88 17.13
CA ASN A 243 6.11 -11.97 17.69
C ASN A 243 6.45 -10.70 18.47
N THR A 244 7.21 -10.86 19.55
CA THR A 244 7.54 -9.75 20.44
C THR A 244 9.04 -9.62 20.64
N ALA A 245 9.56 -8.40 20.61
CA ALA A 245 10.95 -8.12 20.95
C ALA A 245 11.13 -6.77 21.67
N ASN A 246 12.33 -6.48 22.16
CA ASN A 246 12.62 -5.10 22.60
C ASN A 246 12.76 -4.17 21.38
N GLU A 247 13.42 -4.64 20.33
CA GLU A 247 13.52 -4.00 19.01
C GLU A 247 13.21 -5.03 17.91
N TYR A 248 12.62 -4.61 16.79
CA TYR A 248 12.34 -5.49 15.65
C TYR A 248 11.40 -6.66 16.00
N GLY A 249 10.13 -6.37 16.29
CA GLY A 249 9.15 -7.36 16.71
C GLY A 249 8.96 -8.49 15.69
N GLY A 250 8.65 -8.14 14.44
CA GLY A 250 8.44 -9.08 13.35
C GLY A 250 9.72 -9.49 12.64
N VAL A 251 10.21 -8.61 11.75
CA VAL A 251 11.32 -8.89 10.82
C VAL A 251 12.47 -7.92 11.03
N TYR A 252 13.66 -8.49 11.15
CA TYR A 252 14.93 -7.78 11.07
C TYR A 252 15.79 -8.35 9.94
N LEU A 253 16.01 -7.55 8.90
CA LEU A 253 16.90 -7.89 7.79
C LEU A 253 17.99 -6.83 7.70
N LYS A 254 19.23 -7.22 8.05
CA LYS A 254 20.39 -6.32 8.12
C LYS A 254 21.62 -6.85 7.37
N GLY A 255 22.42 -5.92 6.86
CA GLY A 255 23.70 -6.18 6.22
C GLY A 255 23.52 -6.88 4.89
N ASN A 256 22.34 -6.84 4.25
CA ASN A 256 22.15 -7.55 3.00
C ASN A 256 22.50 -6.66 1.79
N SER A 257 23.78 -6.65 1.42
CA SER A 257 24.23 -6.02 0.17
C SER A 257 24.05 -6.90 -1.09
N GLY A 258 23.26 -7.98 -1.01
CA GLY A 258 22.94 -8.85 -2.14
C GLY A 258 21.58 -8.56 -2.74
N ILE A 259 20.75 -9.59 -2.94
CA ILE A 259 19.41 -9.47 -3.53
C ILE A 259 18.36 -9.77 -2.45
N ASN A 260 17.37 -8.90 -2.30
CA ASN A 260 16.23 -9.12 -1.40
C ASN A 260 14.93 -9.13 -2.19
N GLU A 261 14.25 -10.28 -2.23
CA GLU A 261 12.91 -10.44 -2.78
C GLU A 261 11.97 -10.75 -1.63
N ILE A 262 11.09 -9.80 -1.30
CA ILE A 262 10.17 -9.89 -0.18
C ILE A 262 8.78 -9.75 -0.78
N ILE A 263 8.12 -10.89 -0.99
CA ILE A 263 6.90 -10.96 -1.79
C ILE A 263 5.84 -11.84 -1.12
N TYR A 264 4.58 -11.42 -1.15
CA TYR A 264 3.44 -12.20 -0.63
C TYR A 264 3.50 -12.52 0.88
N ASN A 265 4.30 -11.79 1.66
CA ASN A 265 4.40 -12.04 3.09
C ASN A 265 3.28 -11.33 3.85
N ASN A 266 2.78 -11.98 4.90
CA ASN A 266 1.86 -11.40 5.86
C ASN A 266 2.58 -11.19 7.21
N ILE A 267 2.90 -9.93 7.52
CA ILE A 267 3.61 -9.50 8.73
C ILE A 267 2.59 -8.78 9.62
N ASN A 268 2.03 -9.48 10.60
CA ASN A 268 0.91 -8.97 11.38
C ASN A 268 1.04 -9.09 12.89
N ASP A 269 0.46 -8.16 13.64
CA ASP A 269 0.33 -8.22 15.10
C ASP A 269 1.67 -8.38 15.85
N ASN A 270 2.80 -7.97 15.24
CA ASN A 270 4.10 -8.02 15.91
C ASN A 270 4.31 -6.76 16.75
N SER A 271 5.01 -6.90 17.88
CA SER A 271 5.25 -5.80 18.80
C SER A 271 6.71 -5.64 19.17
N SER A 272 7.18 -4.40 19.23
CA SER A 272 8.45 -4.06 19.88
C SER A 272 8.26 -3.14 21.09
N GLY A 273 9.08 -3.32 22.13
CA GLY A 273 9.10 -2.45 23.30
C GLY A 273 9.68 -1.05 23.02
N LEU A 274 10.54 -0.94 22.01
CA LEU A 274 11.17 0.29 21.55
C LEU A 274 10.82 0.51 20.07
N ASP A 275 11.73 0.24 19.14
CA ASP A 275 11.59 0.58 17.73
C ASP A 275 11.29 -0.65 16.86
N TRP A 276 10.71 -0.43 15.68
CA TRP A 276 10.45 -1.42 14.62
C TRP A 276 9.49 -2.54 15.04
N GLY A 277 8.18 -2.26 15.01
CA GLY A 277 7.14 -3.25 15.32
C GLY A 277 7.04 -4.34 14.26
N GLY A 278 6.83 -3.93 13.00
CA GLY A 278 6.61 -4.82 11.87
C GLY A 278 7.90 -5.31 11.23
N ALA A 279 8.49 -4.50 10.34
CA ALA A 279 9.65 -4.89 9.54
C ALA A 279 10.72 -3.79 9.45
N TYR A 280 11.97 -4.19 9.66
CA TYR A 280 13.16 -3.43 9.30
C TYR A 280 13.88 -4.14 8.16
N ILE A 281 14.04 -3.44 7.04
CA ILE A 281 14.73 -3.93 5.85
C ILE A 281 15.85 -2.95 5.49
N GLU A 282 17.08 -3.42 5.59
CA GLU A 282 18.26 -2.72 5.12
C GLU A 282 18.65 -3.24 3.73
N GLY A 283 18.42 -2.41 2.71
CA GLY A 283 18.87 -2.59 1.35
C GLY A 283 20.13 -1.78 1.03
N GLU A 284 20.81 -1.20 2.02
CA GLU A 284 22.01 -0.39 1.77
C GLU A 284 23.07 -1.21 1.01
N ASN A 285 23.48 -0.72 -0.16
CA ASN A 285 24.38 -1.40 -1.08
C ASN A 285 23.86 -2.74 -1.65
N ALA A 286 22.58 -3.05 -1.47
CA ALA A 286 21.96 -4.19 -2.15
C ALA A 286 22.02 -4.02 -3.66
N VAL A 287 22.24 -5.13 -4.36
CA VAL A 287 22.12 -5.22 -5.81
C VAL A 287 20.69 -4.93 -6.24
N SER A 288 19.72 -5.46 -5.50
CA SER A 288 18.29 -5.24 -5.72
C SER A 288 17.51 -5.47 -4.43
N THR A 289 16.44 -4.70 -4.23
CA THR A 289 15.45 -4.95 -3.18
C THR A 289 14.06 -4.68 -3.75
N VAL A 290 13.21 -5.71 -3.74
CA VAL A 290 11.84 -5.67 -4.25
C VAL A 290 10.88 -6.00 -3.10
N LEU A 291 9.95 -5.09 -2.85
CA LEU A 291 8.85 -5.30 -1.91
C LEU A 291 7.55 -5.31 -2.70
N SER A 292 6.94 -6.49 -2.88
CA SER A 292 5.74 -6.62 -3.70
C SER A 292 4.67 -7.47 -3.03
N GLU A 293 3.41 -7.02 -3.06
CA GLU A 293 2.26 -7.84 -2.62
C GLU A 293 2.36 -8.32 -1.16
N ASN A 294 3.05 -7.57 -0.29
CA ASN A 294 3.11 -7.87 1.14
C ASN A 294 1.96 -7.20 1.89
N THR A 295 1.51 -7.84 2.96
CA THR A 295 0.55 -7.29 3.92
C THR A 295 1.25 -7.08 5.25
N ILE A 296 1.36 -5.83 5.71
CA ILE A 296 2.02 -5.43 6.96
C ILE A 296 0.99 -4.71 7.81
N ILE A 297 0.41 -5.41 8.80
CA ILE A 297 -0.77 -4.90 9.51
C ILE A 297 -0.71 -5.04 11.03
N ASN A 298 -1.34 -4.12 11.75
CA ASN A 298 -1.49 -4.19 13.22
C ASN A 298 -0.17 -4.32 14.01
N ASN A 299 0.96 -3.93 13.43
CA ASN A 299 2.23 -3.98 14.14
C ASN A 299 2.39 -2.75 15.03
N ASN A 300 2.99 -2.92 16.21
CA ASN A 300 3.10 -1.88 17.22
C ASN A 300 4.55 -1.67 17.69
N ALA A 301 4.99 -0.42 17.75
CA ALA A 301 6.27 -0.04 18.33
C ALA A 301 6.07 0.88 19.55
N GLY A 302 6.69 0.52 20.68
CA GLY A 302 6.67 1.34 21.90
C GLY A 302 7.34 2.72 21.76
N ARG A 303 8.09 2.95 20.68
CA ARG A 303 8.75 4.21 20.34
C ARG A 303 8.61 4.58 18.86
N ASN A 304 9.40 4.05 17.92
CA ASN A 304 9.34 4.45 16.51
C ASN A 304 9.12 3.27 15.54
N TYR A 305 8.62 3.55 14.34
CA TYR A 305 8.53 2.61 13.21
C TYR A 305 7.56 1.44 13.47
N GLY A 306 6.25 1.72 13.45
CA GLY A 306 5.20 0.74 13.68
C GLY A 306 5.15 -0.32 12.59
N GLY A 307 5.01 0.11 11.33
CA GLY A 307 4.89 -0.76 10.16
C GLY A 307 6.22 -1.15 9.54
N LEU A 308 6.64 -0.41 8.53
CA LEU A 308 7.79 -0.72 7.68
C LEU A 308 8.85 0.38 7.74
N TYR A 309 10.06 0.01 8.15
CA TYR A 309 11.28 0.75 7.89
C TYR A 309 12.02 0.10 6.71
N TRP A 310 12.29 0.88 5.67
CA TRP A 310 13.09 0.46 4.52
C TRP A 310 14.21 1.46 4.24
N ASP A 311 15.46 1.02 4.43
CA ASP A 311 16.63 1.69 3.85
C ASP A 311 16.83 1.12 2.43
N GLY A 312 16.59 1.93 1.40
CA GLY A 312 16.65 1.52 0.00
C GLY A 312 18.07 1.27 -0.51
N THR A 313 18.16 0.77 -1.75
CA THR A 313 19.43 0.41 -2.38
C THR A 313 20.18 1.62 -2.95
N THR A 314 21.51 1.51 -3.02
CA THR A 314 22.42 2.52 -3.58
C THR A 314 22.85 2.19 -5.02
N ALA A 315 22.57 0.97 -5.51
CA ALA A 315 23.10 0.47 -6.77
C ALA A 315 22.05 0.33 -7.90
N SER A 316 20.75 0.37 -7.59
CA SER A 316 19.66 0.13 -8.56
C SER A 316 18.38 0.93 -8.25
N ALA A 317 17.35 0.80 -9.11
CA ALA A 317 16.04 1.39 -8.86
C ALA A 317 15.31 0.63 -7.75
N ASN A 318 14.74 1.35 -6.79
CA ASN A 318 13.93 0.78 -5.72
C ASN A 318 12.48 0.61 -6.19
N THR A 319 11.91 -0.59 -6.00
CA THR A 319 10.52 -0.88 -6.38
C THR A 319 9.73 -1.40 -5.19
N MET A 320 8.65 -0.71 -4.88
CA MET A 320 7.64 -1.13 -3.92
C MET A 320 6.26 -1.07 -4.57
N ASN A 321 5.59 -2.20 -4.72
CA ASN A 321 4.29 -2.25 -5.39
C ASN A 321 3.27 -3.17 -4.74
N LYS A 322 1.99 -2.79 -4.77
CA LYS A 322 0.88 -3.64 -4.29
C LYS A 322 1.00 -4.08 -2.84
N ASN A 323 1.72 -3.32 -2.01
CA ASN A 323 1.82 -3.62 -0.58
C ASN A 323 0.65 -2.97 0.16
N ILE A 324 0.15 -3.67 1.17
CA ILE A 324 -0.84 -3.18 2.13
C ILE A 324 -0.10 -2.91 3.44
N ILE A 325 -0.10 -1.67 3.91
CA ILE A 325 0.44 -1.25 5.21
C ILE A 325 -0.72 -0.63 5.98
N ASP A 326 -1.35 -1.40 6.85
CA ASP A 326 -2.59 -0.99 7.51
C ASP A 326 -2.54 -1.08 9.04
N SER A 327 -3.12 -0.10 9.73
CA SER A 327 -3.34 -0.15 11.18
C SER A 327 -2.07 -0.36 12.02
N ASN A 328 -0.89 0.02 11.51
CA ASN A 328 0.35 -0.04 12.27
C ASN A 328 0.51 1.20 13.14
N SER A 329 1.12 1.03 14.31
CA SER A 329 1.21 2.10 15.31
C SER A 329 2.60 2.24 15.91
N ALA A 330 2.99 3.49 16.17
CA ALA A 330 4.16 3.84 16.95
C ALA A 330 3.79 4.92 17.97
N VAL A 331 4.30 4.81 19.21
CA VAL A 331 4.01 5.81 20.24
C VAL A 331 4.62 7.18 19.90
N SER A 332 5.83 7.21 19.34
CA SER A 332 6.54 8.43 18.96
C SER A 332 6.39 8.72 17.47
N ASN A 333 7.20 8.12 16.58
CA ASN A 333 7.22 8.52 15.17
C ASN A 333 7.09 7.33 14.21
N TYR A 334 6.62 7.60 12.99
CA TYR A 334 6.57 6.67 11.86
C TYR A 334 5.60 5.49 12.11
N GLY A 335 4.30 5.77 12.03
CA GLY A 335 3.26 4.76 12.19
C GLY A 335 3.29 3.71 11.07
N GLY A 336 3.21 4.15 9.82
CA GLY A 336 3.14 3.30 8.63
C GLY A 336 4.51 3.03 8.00
N LEU A 337 4.89 3.84 7.02
CA LEU A 337 6.08 3.67 6.20
C LEU A 337 7.15 4.73 6.51
N TYR A 338 8.38 4.26 6.74
CA TYR A 338 9.59 5.06 6.62
C TYR A 338 10.46 4.48 5.50
N LEU A 339 10.71 5.29 4.48
CA LEU A 339 11.58 4.95 3.35
C LEU A 339 12.74 5.95 3.28
N LYS A 340 13.97 5.45 3.38
CA LYS A 340 15.19 6.25 3.24
C LYS A 340 15.97 5.79 2.02
N ILE A 341 16.37 6.71 1.15
CA ILE A 341 17.13 6.43 -0.07
C ILE A 341 18.17 7.53 -0.28
N ASP A 342 19.46 7.17 -0.22
CA ASP A 342 20.52 8.17 -0.31
C ASP A 342 21.17 8.27 -1.71
N PHE A 343 21.09 7.22 -2.54
CA PHE A 343 21.93 7.13 -3.77
C PHE A 343 21.29 6.45 -5.00
N ALA A 344 20.00 6.10 -4.98
CA ALA A 344 19.36 5.42 -6.10
C ALA A 344 19.20 6.32 -7.34
N THR A 345 19.00 5.76 -8.54
CA THR A 345 18.68 6.57 -9.73
C THR A 345 17.22 7.02 -9.75
N THR A 346 16.32 6.15 -9.30
CA THR A 346 14.87 6.36 -9.22
C THR A 346 14.28 5.51 -8.09
N ASN A 347 13.19 6.00 -7.51
CA ASN A 347 12.40 5.29 -6.51
C ASN A 347 10.95 5.17 -7.01
N THR A 348 10.42 3.95 -7.10
CA THR A 348 9.07 3.69 -7.64
C THR A 348 8.18 3.05 -6.58
N LEU A 349 7.14 3.79 -6.18
CA LEU A 349 6.08 3.31 -5.30
C LEU A 349 4.78 3.31 -6.10
N THR A 350 4.28 2.12 -6.43
CA THR A 350 3.08 1.99 -7.27
C THR A 350 2.03 1.08 -6.67
N ASP A 351 0.77 1.47 -6.69
CA ASP A 351 -0.35 0.59 -6.30
C ASP A 351 -0.26 0.13 -4.83
N ASN A 352 0.35 0.92 -3.94
CA ASN A 352 0.42 0.59 -2.51
C ASN A 352 -0.74 1.20 -1.75
N THR A 353 -1.22 0.48 -0.73
CA THR A 353 -2.30 0.93 0.17
C THR A 353 -1.72 1.13 1.57
N LEU A 354 -1.69 2.38 2.04
CA LEU A 354 -1.20 2.78 3.36
C LEU A 354 -2.36 3.37 4.16
N THR A 355 -2.96 2.60 5.06
CA THR A 355 -4.21 2.98 5.73
C THR A 355 -4.16 2.89 7.24
N ASN A 356 -4.88 3.78 7.93
CA ASN A 356 -5.10 3.72 9.38
C ASN A 356 -3.84 3.63 10.26
N ASN A 357 -2.67 4.02 9.73
CA ASN A 357 -1.43 3.97 10.49
C ASN A 357 -1.33 5.20 11.42
N SER A 358 -0.73 5.03 12.58
CA SER A 358 -0.73 6.05 13.63
C SER A 358 0.64 6.28 14.28
N ALA A 359 1.05 7.54 14.38
CA ALA A 359 2.10 7.99 15.28
C ALA A 359 1.44 8.72 16.47
N THR A 360 1.20 8.03 17.59
CA THR A 360 0.24 8.48 18.62
C THR A 360 0.61 9.83 19.26
N ASN A 361 1.89 10.04 19.61
CA ASN A 361 2.37 11.25 20.28
C ASN A 361 3.42 12.03 19.47
N GLY A 362 3.69 11.63 18.23
CA GLY A 362 4.69 12.30 17.39
C GLY A 362 4.29 12.31 15.93
N SER A 363 5.27 12.28 15.04
CA SER A 363 5.07 12.64 13.64
C SER A 363 5.03 11.43 12.70
N TYR A 364 4.55 11.67 11.48
CA TYR A 364 4.58 10.73 10.35
C TYR A 364 3.64 9.53 10.56
N GLY A 365 2.34 9.79 10.49
CA GLY A 365 1.29 8.76 10.62
C GLY A 365 1.33 7.76 9.47
N GLY A 366 1.22 8.26 8.23
CA GLY A 366 1.17 7.45 7.01
C GLY A 366 2.55 7.09 6.46
N ALA A 367 3.16 7.99 5.70
CA ALA A 367 4.42 7.76 5.01
C ALA A 367 5.42 8.91 5.16
N TYR A 368 6.67 8.57 5.47
CA TYR A 368 7.81 9.45 5.30
C TYR A 368 8.79 8.84 4.30
N ILE A 369 9.00 9.55 3.19
CA ILE A 369 9.96 9.20 2.15
C ILE A 369 11.07 10.26 2.17
N TYR A 370 12.27 9.84 2.56
CA TYR A 370 13.48 10.64 2.55
C TYR A 370 14.37 10.19 1.38
N SER A 371 14.39 10.96 0.30
CA SER A 371 15.09 10.62 -0.95
C SER A 371 15.71 11.85 -1.64
N PRO A 372 16.62 12.58 -0.96
CA PRO A 372 17.21 13.80 -1.51
C PRO A 372 17.99 13.51 -2.80
N GLY A 373 17.75 14.31 -3.84
CA GLY A 373 18.40 14.21 -5.15
C GLY A 373 17.91 13.06 -6.03
N ILE A 374 16.93 12.28 -5.57
CA ILE A 374 16.44 11.09 -6.28
C ILE A 374 15.04 11.34 -6.82
N ASN A 375 14.83 11.07 -8.11
CA ASN A 375 13.50 11.19 -8.71
C ASN A 375 12.57 10.09 -8.18
N ASN A 376 11.50 10.49 -7.49
CA ASN A 376 10.47 9.57 -7.03
C ASN A 376 9.31 9.48 -8.04
N ILE A 377 8.80 8.27 -8.26
CA ILE A 377 7.59 7.98 -9.01
C ILE A 377 6.60 7.36 -8.04
N LEU A 378 5.61 8.13 -7.64
CA LEU A 378 4.51 7.68 -6.79
C LEU A 378 3.26 7.65 -7.65
N SER A 379 2.73 6.44 -7.90
CA SER A 379 1.52 6.30 -8.71
C SER A 379 0.51 5.30 -8.20
N GLN A 380 -0.79 5.58 -8.36
CA GLN A 380 -1.85 4.63 -7.98
C GLN A 380 -1.81 4.23 -6.50
N ASN A 381 -1.16 5.02 -5.63
CA ASN A 381 -1.12 4.70 -4.21
C ASN A 381 -2.35 5.27 -3.50
N THR A 382 -2.85 4.53 -2.52
CA THR A 382 -3.87 5.00 -1.58
C THR A 382 -3.23 5.27 -0.23
N ILE A 383 -3.30 6.49 0.28
CA ILE A 383 -2.86 6.88 1.63
C ILE A 383 -4.07 7.45 2.36
N SER A 384 -4.68 6.67 3.26
CA SER A 384 -5.98 7.03 3.83
C SER A 384 -6.11 6.79 5.33
N GLY A 385 -6.77 7.70 6.06
CA GLY A 385 -7.10 7.49 7.48
C GLY A 385 -5.89 7.45 8.42
N ASN A 386 -4.70 7.87 7.97
CA ASN A 386 -3.50 7.87 8.81
C ASN A 386 -3.51 9.08 9.77
N SER A 387 -2.88 8.94 10.94
CA SER A 387 -2.93 9.94 12.01
C SER A 387 -1.57 10.21 12.65
N ALA A 388 -1.30 11.48 12.95
CA ALA A 388 -0.12 11.91 13.71
C ALA A 388 -0.51 12.80 14.90
N GLY A 389 0.05 12.50 16.08
CA GLY A 389 -0.08 13.29 17.30
C GLY A 389 0.69 14.61 17.26
N SER A 390 1.63 14.76 16.33
CA SER A 390 2.28 16.03 15.97
C SER A 390 2.03 16.34 14.50
N ASP A 391 3.01 16.12 13.63
CA ASP A 391 3.01 16.59 12.23
C ASP A 391 2.96 15.43 11.23
N TYR A 392 2.51 15.73 10.01
CA TYR A 392 2.55 14.81 8.86
C TYR A 392 1.63 13.59 9.03
N GLY A 393 0.32 13.82 8.86
CA GLY A 393 -0.71 12.77 8.94
C GLY A 393 -0.61 11.78 7.78
N GLY A 394 -0.62 12.29 6.54
CA GLY A 394 -0.59 11.50 5.31
C GLY A 394 0.82 11.19 4.80
N LEU A 395 1.35 12.04 3.91
CA LEU A 395 2.62 11.85 3.21
C LEU A 395 3.58 13.00 3.46
N TYR A 396 4.80 12.68 3.88
CA TYR A 396 5.95 13.58 3.82
C TYR A 396 6.99 13.05 2.84
N LEU A 397 7.30 13.82 1.80
CA LEU A 397 8.33 13.50 0.81
C LEU A 397 9.43 14.56 0.86
N VAL A 398 10.66 14.13 1.13
CA VAL A 398 11.85 14.98 1.05
C VAL A 398 12.63 14.60 -0.19
N GLY A 399 12.54 15.45 -1.22
CA GLY A 399 13.13 15.20 -2.53
C GLY A 399 14.00 16.36 -2.98
N ASN A 400 14.85 16.91 -2.10
CA ASN A 400 15.71 18.06 -2.42
C ASN A 400 16.38 17.93 -3.80
N LEU A 401 16.13 18.84 -4.75
CA LEU A 401 16.63 18.82 -6.15
C LEU A 401 16.10 17.67 -7.04
N ALA A 402 15.11 16.92 -6.59
CA ALA A 402 14.47 15.83 -7.35
C ALA A 402 13.30 16.33 -8.19
N LYS A 403 13.05 15.65 -9.31
CA LYS A 403 11.91 15.86 -10.22
C LYS A 403 10.85 14.80 -9.97
N ASN A 404 10.06 14.96 -8.92
CA ASN A 404 9.13 13.91 -8.48
C ASN A 404 7.91 13.85 -9.41
N LYS A 405 7.47 12.64 -9.72
CA LYS A 405 6.22 12.36 -10.43
C LYS A 405 5.24 11.75 -9.44
N PHE A 406 4.16 12.47 -9.15
CA PHE A 406 3.12 12.08 -8.23
C PHE A 406 1.80 12.07 -8.99
N TYR A 407 1.30 10.89 -9.40
CA TYR A 407 0.10 10.83 -10.22
C TYR A 407 -0.85 9.67 -9.95
N ASN A 408 -2.15 9.86 -10.18
CA ASN A 408 -3.18 8.86 -9.90
C ASN A 408 -3.19 8.39 -8.43
N ASN A 409 -2.74 9.20 -7.47
CA ASN A 409 -2.76 8.81 -6.06
C ASN A 409 -4.03 9.32 -5.38
N THR A 410 -4.53 8.54 -4.42
CA THR A 410 -5.63 8.92 -3.53
C THR A 410 -5.09 9.19 -2.13
N ILE A 411 -5.18 10.43 -1.66
CA ILE A 411 -4.75 10.87 -0.33
C ILE A 411 -5.97 11.40 0.43
N ARG A 412 -6.53 10.63 1.36
CA ARG A 412 -7.81 11.01 1.97
C ARG A 412 -7.91 10.81 3.48
N ASN A 413 -8.65 11.68 4.15
CA ASN A 413 -8.99 11.55 5.57
C ASN A 413 -7.77 11.34 6.50
N ASN A 414 -6.58 11.83 6.12
CA ASN A 414 -5.42 11.80 6.98
C ASN A 414 -5.45 13.00 7.94
N SER A 415 -4.87 12.84 9.13
CA SER A 415 -4.95 13.85 10.20
C SER A 415 -3.62 14.08 10.89
N ALA A 416 -3.32 15.35 11.19
CA ALA A 416 -2.21 15.76 12.04
C ALA A 416 -2.73 16.72 13.12
N SER A 417 -2.31 16.52 14.37
CA SER A 417 -2.71 17.41 15.48
C SER A 417 -2.06 18.80 15.38
N ASN A 418 -0.91 18.90 14.69
CA ASN A 418 -0.22 20.15 14.41
C ASN A 418 -0.30 20.44 12.90
N ASP A 419 0.80 20.28 12.15
CA ASP A 419 0.87 20.68 10.74
C ASP A 419 0.84 19.49 9.77
N TYR A 420 0.44 19.74 8.51
CA TYR A 420 0.52 18.81 7.38
C TYR A 420 -0.41 17.58 7.48
N GLY A 421 -1.71 17.81 7.31
CA GLY A 421 -2.72 16.74 7.33
C GLY A 421 -2.57 15.76 6.17
N GLY A 422 -2.52 16.28 4.94
CA GLY A 422 -2.45 15.51 3.71
C GLY A 422 -1.02 15.27 3.22
N VAL A 423 -0.57 16.10 2.28
CA VAL A 423 0.70 15.94 1.55
C VAL A 423 1.65 17.08 1.86
N CYS A 424 2.90 16.75 2.19
CA CYS A 424 4.01 17.68 2.26
C CYS A 424 5.14 17.18 1.35
N MET A 425 5.44 17.93 0.28
CA MET A 425 6.63 17.69 -0.54
C MET A 425 7.62 18.82 -0.31
N TYR A 426 8.81 18.46 0.14
CA TYR A 426 9.85 19.40 0.55
C TYR A 426 11.09 19.31 -0.35
N GLY A 427 11.44 20.45 -0.94
CA GLY A 427 12.69 20.68 -1.68
C GLY A 427 12.74 20.12 -3.11
N GLY A 428 11.64 19.58 -3.62
CA GLY A 428 11.55 19.15 -5.01
C GLY A 428 11.68 20.32 -5.98
N ASP A 429 12.39 20.10 -7.08
CA ASP A 429 12.56 21.06 -8.17
C ASP A 429 11.97 20.41 -9.43
N GLU A 430 10.95 21.01 -10.04
CA GLU A 430 10.23 20.49 -11.22
C GLU A 430 9.31 19.28 -10.94
N ASP A 431 8.66 19.26 -9.78
CA ASP A 431 7.68 18.24 -9.43
C ASP A 431 6.44 18.31 -10.34
N THR A 432 5.94 17.15 -10.75
CA THR A 432 4.67 17.01 -11.48
C THR A 432 3.67 16.26 -10.62
N LEU A 433 2.61 16.95 -10.21
CA LEU A 433 1.45 16.37 -9.53
C LEU A 433 0.30 16.32 -10.52
N SER A 434 -0.13 15.13 -10.92
CA SER A 434 -1.25 15.00 -11.86
C SER A 434 -2.27 13.92 -11.54
N HIS A 435 -3.56 14.17 -11.82
CA HIS A 435 -4.62 13.16 -11.63
C HIS A 435 -4.70 12.60 -10.21
N ASN A 436 -4.31 13.37 -9.19
CA ASN A 436 -4.42 12.94 -7.79
C ASN A 436 -5.72 13.44 -7.17
N THR A 437 -6.22 12.68 -6.21
CA THR A 437 -7.39 13.02 -5.39
C THR A 437 -6.92 13.25 -3.95
N ILE A 438 -7.02 14.48 -3.45
CA ILE A 438 -6.59 14.89 -2.11
C ILE A 438 -7.82 15.39 -1.36
N ILE A 439 -8.43 14.52 -0.55
CA ILE A 439 -9.79 14.73 -0.04
C ILE A 439 -9.88 14.62 1.50
N GLY A 440 -10.48 15.60 2.17
CA GLY A 440 -10.85 15.45 3.58
C GLY A 440 -9.68 15.37 4.57
N ASN A 441 -8.47 15.78 4.19
CA ASN A 441 -7.31 15.75 5.10
C ASN A 441 -7.36 16.94 6.08
N THR A 442 -6.90 16.72 7.31
CA THR A 442 -7.08 17.67 8.42
C THR A 442 -5.80 17.98 9.17
N ALA A 443 -5.57 19.26 9.48
CA ALA A 443 -4.46 19.73 10.30
C ALA A 443 -4.94 20.62 11.46
N GLY A 444 -4.46 20.36 12.67
CA GLY A 444 -4.81 21.16 13.86
C GLY A 444 -4.22 22.57 13.85
N ASN A 445 -3.20 22.84 13.03
CA ASN A 445 -2.60 24.15 12.83
C ASN A 445 -2.64 24.56 11.35
N ASN A 446 -1.69 24.13 10.52
CA ASN A 446 -1.56 24.56 9.12
C ASN A 446 -1.47 23.39 8.14
N TYR A 447 -1.81 23.67 6.88
CA TYR A 447 -1.59 22.78 5.72
C TYR A 447 -2.46 21.52 5.77
N GLY A 448 -3.76 21.70 5.53
CA GLY A 448 -4.74 20.60 5.51
C GLY A 448 -4.52 19.65 4.34
N GLY A 449 -4.50 20.19 3.12
CA GLY A 449 -4.31 19.44 1.88
C GLY A 449 -2.84 19.30 1.50
N ILE A 450 -2.35 20.21 0.64
CA ILE A 450 -1.02 20.12 0.02
C ILE A 450 -0.11 21.27 0.47
N PHE A 451 1.08 20.91 0.90
CA PHE A 451 2.23 21.81 1.03
C PHE A 451 3.31 21.42 0.01
N LEU A 452 3.75 22.38 -0.81
CA LEU A 452 4.85 22.20 -1.74
C LEU A 452 5.92 23.26 -1.46
N SER A 453 7.15 22.83 -1.17
CA SER A 453 8.31 23.71 -1.12
C SER A 453 9.38 23.36 -2.15
N GLY A 454 10.05 24.39 -2.68
CA GLY A 454 11.11 24.25 -3.68
C GLY A 454 11.99 25.51 -3.78
N SER A 455 13.20 25.33 -4.31
CA SER A 455 14.19 26.41 -4.47
C SER A 455 14.37 26.84 -5.93
N ASN A 456 14.06 25.96 -6.87
CA ASN A 456 13.94 26.24 -8.30
C ASN A 456 12.54 25.85 -8.82
N VAL A 457 12.25 26.20 -10.07
CA VAL A 457 10.94 26.67 -10.49
C VAL A 457 10.46 26.04 -11.79
N SER A 458 9.50 25.12 -11.68
CA SER A 458 8.54 24.73 -12.75
C SER A 458 7.47 23.74 -12.26
N ASN A 459 7.22 23.59 -10.95
CA ASN A 459 6.28 22.59 -10.44
C ASN A 459 4.91 22.72 -11.15
N VAL A 460 4.40 21.59 -11.62
CA VAL A 460 3.17 21.50 -12.39
C VAL A 460 2.15 20.73 -11.56
N VAL A 461 1.08 21.41 -11.16
CA VAL A 461 -0.09 20.80 -10.53
C VAL A 461 -1.20 20.80 -11.58
N VAL A 462 -1.48 19.65 -12.17
CA VAL A 462 -2.37 19.53 -13.31
C VAL A 462 -3.42 18.44 -13.12
N ASN A 463 -4.69 18.74 -13.37
CA ASN A 463 -5.75 17.72 -13.37
C ASN A 463 -5.98 17.02 -12.03
N ASN A 464 -5.82 17.71 -10.90
CA ASN A 464 -6.04 17.14 -9.58
C ASN A 464 -7.38 17.61 -9.00
N VAL A 465 -7.93 16.79 -8.11
CA VAL A 465 -9.04 17.15 -7.23
C VAL A 465 -8.48 17.37 -5.82
N ILE A 466 -8.68 18.58 -5.29
CA ILE A 466 -8.24 18.98 -3.94
C ILE A 466 -9.48 19.47 -3.20
N SER A 467 -10.11 18.61 -2.40
CA SER A 467 -11.45 18.88 -1.86
C SER A 467 -11.59 18.64 -0.36
N GLY A 468 -12.36 19.48 0.32
CA GLY A 468 -12.76 19.26 1.72
C GLY A 468 -11.59 19.19 2.73
N ASN A 469 -10.39 19.62 2.35
CA ASN A 469 -9.25 19.62 3.26
C ASN A 469 -9.35 20.81 4.22
N SER A 470 -8.93 20.62 5.47
CA SER A 470 -9.08 21.63 6.51
C SER A 470 -7.83 21.85 7.35
N ALA A 471 -7.61 23.12 7.73
CA ALA A 471 -6.60 23.50 8.72
C ALA A 471 -7.20 24.54 9.66
N VAL A 472 -6.92 24.48 10.97
CA VAL A 472 -7.49 25.46 11.91
C VAL A 472 -7.00 26.88 11.62
N ASN A 473 -5.69 27.06 11.37
CA ASN A 473 -5.09 28.38 11.17
C ASN A 473 -5.00 28.76 9.69
N SER A 474 -4.20 28.06 8.89
CA SER A 474 -3.89 28.50 7.53
C SER A 474 -3.74 27.35 6.54
N HIS A 475 -4.07 27.63 5.27
CA HIS A 475 -3.80 26.77 4.11
C HIS A 475 -4.60 25.46 4.14
N GLY A 476 -5.93 25.55 4.02
CA GLY A 476 -6.82 24.40 3.96
C GLY A 476 -6.54 23.51 2.74
N GLY A 477 -6.49 24.10 1.55
CA GLY A 477 -6.33 23.41 0.27
C GLY A 477 -4.87 23.19 -0.14
N MET A 478 -4.22 24.22 -0.72
CA MET A 478 -2.88 24.12 -1.29
C MET A 478 -2.03 25.34 -0.98
N TYR A 479 -0.76 25.11 -0.62
CA TYR A 479 0.24 26.14 -0.38
C TYR A 479 1.54 25.89 -1.12
N PHE A 480 2.01 26.90 -1.85
CA PHE A 480 3.35 26.95 -2.43
C PHE A 480 4.29 27.83 -1.59
N TYR A 481 5.35 27.22 -1.06
CA TYR A 481 6.38 27.89 -0.27
C TYR A 481 7.71 27.96 -1.04
N GLY A 482 8.20 29.16 -1.33
CA GLY A 482 9.47 29.36 -2.02
C GLY A 482 9.63 30.76 -2.59
N ASN A 483 10.80 31.05 -3.16
CA ASN A 483 11.04 32.28 -3.93
C ASN A 483 11.11 31.91 -5.42
N PHE A 484 9.99 32.09 -6.12
CA PHE A 484 9.83 31.55 -7.46
C PHE A 484 10.30 32.56 -8.53
N SER A 485 11.50 32.36 -9.09
CA SER A 485 11.99 33.15 -10.25
C SER A 485 11.36 32.75 -11.60
N ILE A 486 10.73 31.57 -11.68
CA ILE A 486 9.89 31.05 -12.77
C ILE A 486 8.59 30.57 -12.11
N VAL A 487 7.50 30.63 -12.84
CA VAL A 487 6.13 30.60 -12.35
C VAL A 487 5.62 29.15 -12.23
N PRO A 488 5.17 28.63 -11.06
CA PRO A 488 4.52 27.32 -10.99
C PRO A 488 3.21 27.32 -11.79
N LYS A 489 2.86 26.16 -12.38
CA LYS A 489 1.66 26.01 -13.20
C LYS A 489 0.59 25.25 -12.43
N VAL A 490 -0.61 25.82 -12.38
CA VAL A 490 -1.81 25.19 -11.81
C VAL A 490 -2.86 25.11 -12.90
N ILE A 491 -3.12 23.92 -13.45
CA ILE A 491 -3.91 23.74 -14.69
C ILE A 491 -4.99 22.68 -14.52
N ASN A 492 -6.22 22.93 -14.97
CA ASN A 492 -7.27 21.91 -14.99
C ASN A 492 -7.55 21.24 -13.63
N ASN A 493 -7.39 21.94 -12.51
CA ASN A 493 -7.69 21.38 -11.19
C ASN A 493 -9.08 21.80 -10.72
N THR A 494 -9.70 20.95 -9.90
CA THR A 494 -10.90 21.29 -9.12
C THR A 494 -10.49 21.42 -7.65
N ILE A 495 -10.48 22.66 -7.14
CA ILE A 495 -10.14 22.99 -5.75
C ILE A 495 -11.41 23.45 -5.05
N TYR A 496 -12.02 22.57 -4.26
CA TYR A 496 -13.39 22.74 -3.77
C TYR A 496 -13.51 22.59 -2.25
N GLY A 497 -14.30 23.44 -1.60
CA GLY A 497 -14.73 23.16 -0.22
C GLY A 497 -13.61 23.10 0.84
N ASN A 498 -12.41 23.59 0.56
CA ASN A 498 -11.30 23.55 1.52
C ASN A 498 -11.41 24.70 2.52
N THR A 499 -11.10 24.47 3.80
CA THR A 499 -11.39 25.43 4.88
C THR A 499 -10.17 25.75 5.74
N ALA A 500 -9.95 27.03 6.04
CA ALA A 500 -9.06 27.45 7.13
C ALA A 500 -9.47 28.80 7.72
N THR A 501 -8.76 29.27 8.75
CA THR A 501 -8.96 30.65 9.23
C THR A 501 -8.50 31.66 8.18
N ASN A 502 -7.25 31.57 7.71
CA ASN A 502 -6.64 32.61 6.85
C ASN A 502 -6.70 32.31 5.34
N TYR A 503 -6.57 31.06 4.91
CA TYR A 503 -6.46 30.72 3.48
C TYR A 503 -7.09 29.37 3.18
N GLY A 504 -8.29 29.37 2.57
CA GLY A 504 -9.09 28.16 2.35
C GLY A 504 -8.63 27.33 1.16
N GLY A 505 -8.47 27.94 -0.01
CA GLY A 505 -8.15 27.26 -1.27
C GLY A 505 -6.66 27.26 -1.58
N LEU A 506 -6.22 28.14 -2.48
CA LEU A 506 -4.84 28.25 -2.94
C LEU A 506 -4.13 29.48 -2.35
N SER A 507 -2.90 29.27 -1.89
CA SER A 507 -2.06 30.31 -1.28
C SER A 507 -0.60 30.18 -1.72
N LEU A 508 0.11 31.30 -1.81
CA LEU A 508 1.54 31.33 -2.18
C LEU A 508 2.33 32.32 -1.32
N TYR A 509 3.57 31.96 -0.99
CA TYR A 509 4.46 32.80 -0.18
C TYR A 509 5.00 34.03 -0.93
N ASN A 510 5.66 33.83 -2.09
CA ASN A 510 6.29 34.88 -2.91
C ASN A 510 6.35 34.47 -4.39
N GLY A 511 6.18 35.42 -5.32
CA GLY A 511 6.35 35.21 -6.77
C GLY A 511 5.04 35.19 -7.56
N ASN A 512 5.12 35.30 -8.89
CA ASN A 512 3.95 35.17 -9.77
C ASN A 512 3.67 33.69 -10.05
N PHE A 513 2.39 33.33 -10.25
CA PHE A 513 2.01 32.04 -10.82
C PHE A 513 1.04 32.22 -11.99
N THR A 514 0.96 31.22 -12.86
CA THR A 514 0.05 31.18 -14.00
C THR A 514 -0.89 30.02 -13.77
N THR A 515 -2.18 30.33 -13.83
CA THR A 515 -3.24 29.35 -13.62
C THR A 515 -4.21 29.41 -14.78
N SER A 516 -4.62 28.25 -15.28
CA SER A 516 -5.56 28.13 -16.39
C SER A 516 -6.50 26.94 -16.22
N ASN A 517 -7.76 27.10 -16.63
CA ASN A 517 -8.76 26.03 -16.62
C ASN A 517 -9.05 25.47 -15.22
N ASN A 518 -8.97 26.25 -14.14
CA ASN A 518 -9.23 25.71 -12.79
C ASN A 518 -10.59 26.15 -12.26
N ILE A 519 -11.15 25.32 -11.38
CA ILE A 519 -12.28 25.67 -10.52
C ILE A 519 -11.76 25.91 -9.11
N PHE A 520 -12.02 27.10 -8.57
CA PHE A 520 -11.84 27.46 -7.16
C PHE A 520 -13.19 27.87 -6.59
N TRP A 521 -13.84 26.99 -5.83
CA TRP A 521 -15.22 27.22 -5.38
C TRP A 521 -15.51 26.62 -4.00
N GLY A 522 -16.33 27.28 -3.18
CA GLY A 522 -16.72 26.80 -1.86
C GLY A 522 -15.58 26.77 -0.83
N ASN A 523 -14.41 27.29 -1.17
CA ASN A 523 -13.26 27.32 -0.26
C ASN A 523 -13.44 28.45 0.76
N VAL A 524 -13.31 28.15 2.06
CA VAL A 524 -13.63 29.08 3.15
C VAL A 524 -12.38 29.56 3.87
N ALA A 525 -12.26 30.89 4.01
CA ALA A 525 -11.32 31.54 4.92
C ALA A 525 -12.10 32.38 5.94
N ALA A 526 -12.32 31.86 7.15
CA ALA A 526 -13.18 32.50 8.16
C ALA A 526 -12.55 32.49 9.57
N PRO A 527 -12.58 33.61 10.33
CA PRO A 527 -13.32 34.85 10.05
C PRO A 527 -12.61 35.86 9.13
N SER A 528 -11.38 35.60 8.70
CA SER A 528 -10.58 36.57 7.96
C SER A 528 -9.65 35.90 6.97
N GLY A 529 -9.72 36.25 5.69
CA GLY A 529 -8.80 35.73 4.70
C GLY A 529 -9.39 35.67 3.30
N SER A 530 -8.71 34.95 2.42
CA SER A 530 -9.13 34.75 1.04
C SER A 530 -9.07 33.28 0.66
N GLN A 531 -10.00 32.82 -0.17
CA GLN A 531 -9.89 31.50 -0.78
C GLN A 531 -8.67 31.37 -1.71
N PHE A 532 -8.21 32.50 -2.21
CA PHE A 532 -7.10 32.63 -3.12
C PHE A 532 -6.22 33.78 -2.65
N PHE A 533 -4.97 33.49 -2.26
CA PHE A 533 -4.06 34.47 -1.68
C PHE A 533 -2.69 34.48 -2.36
N ALA A 534 -2.22 35.68 -2.67
CA ALA A 534 -0.87 35.96 -3.09
C ALA A 534 -0.34 37.15 -2.26
N ASN A 535 0.90 37.06 -1.77
CA ASN A 535 1.54 38.13 -0.98
C ASN A 535 1.69 39.43 -1.79
N VAL A 536 1.88 40.57 -1.12
CA VAL A 536 1.67 41.96 -1.61
C VAL A 536 2.44 42.39 -2.87
N ASP A 537 3.37 41.59 -3.37
CA ASP A 537 4.16 41.83 -4.59
C ASP A 537 3.86 40.82 -5.73
N ALA A 538 2.91 39.91 -5.53
CA ALA A 538 2.54 38.86 -6.48
C ALA A 538 1.20 39.16 -7.17
N TYR A 539 1.20 39.14 -8.51
CA TYR A 539 0.00 39.30 -9.34
C TYR A 539 -0.13 38.08 -10.24
N PRO A 540 -0.86 37.03 -9.82
CA PRO A 540 -1.05 35.87 -10.66
C PRO A 540 -1.76 36.20 -11.96
N THR A 541 -1.30 35.57 -13.02
CA THR A 541 -2.00 35.58 -14.31
C THR A 541 -3.01 34.44 -14.28
N VAL A 542 -4.28 34.79 -14.13
CA VAL A 542 -5.39 33.84 -14.15
C VAL A 542 -6.01 33.86 -15.54
N ASN A 543 -6.16 32.69 -16.16
CA ASN A 543 -6.79 32.54 -17.46
C ASN A 543 -7.91 31.50 -17.36
N ASN A 544 -8.99 31.64 -18.13
CA ASN A 544 -9.98 30.58 -18.37
C ASN A 544 -10.37 29.81 -17.10
N SER A 545 -10.64 30.47 -15.98
CA SER A 545 -10.88 29.81 -14.68
C SER A 545 -12.14 30.34 -14.03
N ILE A 546 -12.74 29.51 -13.18
CA ILE A 546 -13.91 29.87 -12.37
C ILE A 546 -13.45 30.04 -10.93
N ILE A 547 -13.74 31.20 -10.35
CA ILE A 547 -13.27 31.61 -9.01
C ILE A 547 -14.44 32.28 -8.29
N GLU A 548 -14.87 31.70 -7.17
CA GLU A 548 -15.91 32.30 -6.34
C GLU A 548 -15.46 33.67 -5.80
N GLY A 549 -16.31 34.69 -5.94
CA GLY A 549 -15.99 36.08 -5.60
C GLY A 549 -15.16 36.82 -6.67
N GLY A 550 -14.69 36.12 -7.70
CA GLY A 550 -14.02 36.70 -8.87
C GLY A 550 -12.55 37.08 -8.66
N TRP A 551 -11.83 37.21 -9.77
CA TRP A 551 -10.45 37.70 -9.83
C TRP A 551 -10.36 38.96 -10.71
N PRO A 552 -9.88 40.10 -10.19
CA PRO A 552 -9.91 41.38 -10.90
C PRO A 552 -9.18 41.43 -12.26
N ILE A 553 -8.23 40.52 -12.50
CA ILE A 553 -7.45 40.44 -13.76
C ILE A 553 -7.48 38.98 -14.25
N CYS A 554 -8.68 38.52 -14.62
CA CYS A 554 -8.90 37.18 -15.18
C CYS A 554 -9.04 37.28 -16.70
N ASN A 555 -8.16 36.60 -17.45
CA ASN A 555 -8.19 36.62 -18.91
C ASN A 555 -9.12 35.52 -19.44
N ASN A 556 -10.10 35.90 -20.26
CA ASN A 556 -11.05 34.96 -20.88
C ASN A 556 -11.76 34.05 -19.87
N CYS A 557 -12.00 34.53 -18.65
CA CYS A 557 -12.71 33.77 -17.64
C CYS A 557 -14.23 33.89 -17.83
N PRO A 558 -15.01 32.83 -17.55
CA PRO A 558 -16.46 32.89 -17.59
C PRO A 558 -17.03 33.93 -16.61
N GLY A 559 -18.30 34.31 -16.81
CA GLY A 559 -19.01 35.26 -15.95
C GLY A 559 -19.25 36.62 -16.62
N THR A 560 -20.27 37.34 -16.15
CA THR A 560 -20.76 38.58 -16.78
C THR A 560 -19.75 39.72 -16.80
N SER A 561 -18.82 39.70 -15.86
CA SER A 561 -17.72 40.66 -15.69
C SER A 561 -16.40 40.18 -16.29
N GLY A 562 -16.34 38.93 -16.77
CA GLY A 562 -15.09 38.29 -17.20
C GLY A 562 -14.10 38.01 -16.07
N ASP A 563 -14.55 38.05 -14.81
CA ASP A 563 -13.74 37.87 -13.60
C ASP A 563 -13.72 36.43 -13.07
N GLY A 564 -14.40 35.48 -13.73
CA GLY A 564 -14.49 34.09 -13.28
C GLY A 564 -15.57 33.85 -12.21
N ASN A 565 -16.28 34.88 -11.75
CA ASN A 565 -17.27 34.75 -10.67
C ASN A 565 -18.62 34.26 -11.20
N ILE A 566 -18.71 32.97 -11.47
CA ILE A 566 -19.94 32.31 -11.88
C ILE A 566 -19.97 30.90 -11.30
N ASP A 567 -21.15 30.48 -10.81
CA ASP A 567 -21.31 29.15 -10.22
C ASP A 567 -20.90 28.06 -11.23
N PRO A 568 -19.91 27.21 -10.92
CA PRO A 568 -19.47 26.13 -11.80
C PRO A 568 -20.51 25.01 -11.90
N LEU A 569 -21.59 25.04 -11.11
CA LEU A 569 -22.64 24.02 -11.08
C LEU A 569 -22.04 22.62 -10.89
N ILE A 570 -21.43 22.38 -9.73
CA ILE A 570 -20.92 21.05 -9.35
C ILE A 570 -22.11 20.08 -9.16
N LEU A 571 -21.93 18.83 -9.58
CA LEU A 571 -23.00 17.82 -9.69
C LEU A 571 -23.62 17.47 -8.33
N ASP A 572 -22.80 17.00 -7.39
CA ASP A 572 -23.21 16.66 -6.03
C ASP A 572 -22.16 17.12 -5.03
N ILE A 573 -22.55 18.01 -4.12
CA ILE A 573 -21.67 18.59 -3.11
C ILE A 573 -21.79 17.87 -1.76
N THR A 574 -22.68 16.88 -1.67
CA THR A 574 -22.90 16.07 -0.47
C THR A 574 -22.12 14.77 -0.49
N ASP A 575 -21.66 14.37 -1.66
CA ASP A 575 -20.89 13.16 -1.93
C ASP A 575 -19.86 13.47 -3.04
N PHE A 576 -18.57 13.53 -2.71
CA PHE A 576 -17.55 14.07 -3.62
C PHE A 576 -16.99 13.03 -4.60
N ASP A 577 -16.81 11.80 -4.11
CA ASP A 577 -16.41 10.61 -4.85
C ASP A 577 -17.62 9.85 -5.43
N GLY A 578 -18.83 10.27 -5.07
CA GLY A 578 -20.02 9.76 -5.70
C GLY A 578 -20.42 8.36 -5.21
N PRO A 579 -21.49 7.78 -5.79
CA PRO A 579 -22.13 6.58 -5.27
C PRO A 579 -21.26 5.32 -5.14
N ASP A 580 -20.11 5.25 -5.82
CA ASP A 580 -19.20 4.10 -5.74
C ASP A 580 -18.10 4.22 -4.66
N ASP A 581 -18.03 5.34 -3.94
CA ASP A 581 -17.01 5.67 -2.92
C ASP A 581 -15.55 5.57 -3.47
N LEU A 582 -15.37 5.67 -4.79
CA LEU A 582 -14.07 5.65 -5.45
C LEU A 582 -13.85 6.99 -6.16
N PRO A 583 -12.88 7.81 -5.73
CA PRO A 583 -12.64 9.08 -6.37
C PRO A 583 -11.99 8.90 -7.75
N ALA A 584 -12.09 9.93 -8.60
CA ALA A 584 -11.61 9.95 -9.97
C ALA A 584 -12.39 9.00 -10.91
N THR A 585 -13.67 8.79 -10.64
CA THR A 585 -14.58 8.00 -11.46
C THR A 585 -15.64 8.90 -12.13
N PRO A 586 -16.34 8.41 -13.18
CA PRO A 586 -17.36 9.19 -13.88
C PRO A 586 -18.60 9.58 -13.05
N ASP A 587 -18.78 9.01 -11.85
CA ASP A 587 -19.89 9.34 -10.95
C ASP A 587 -19.50 10.26 -9.79
N ASP A 588 -18.24 10.70 -9.71
CA ASP A 588 -17.76 11.71 -8.78
C ASP A 588 -18.71 12.93 -8.75
N GLY A 589 -19.23 13.26 -7.56
CA GLY A 589 -20.08 14.44 -7.38
C GLY A 589 -19.38 15.76 -7.66
N LEU A 590 -18.03 15.78 -7.61
CA LEU A 590 -17.23 16.94 -8.00
C LEU A 590 -17.15 17.18 -9.52
N SER A 591 -17.76 16.31 -10.32
CA SER A 591 -18.02 16.55 -11.75
C SER A 591 -18.90 17.79 -11.96
N ILE A 592 -18.89 18.34 -13.17
CA ILE A 592 -19.70 19.52 -13.53
C ILE A 592 -21.06 19.11 -14.12
N GLN A 593 -22.09 19.90 -13.80
CA GLN A 593 -23.43 19.73 -14.38
C GLN A 593 -23.47 20.18 -15.84
N TYR A 594 -24.48 19.68 -16.57
CA TYR A 594 -24.65 19.85 -18.01
C TYR A 594 -24.71 21.32 -18.52
N TYR A 595 -25.17 22.28 -17.72
CA TYR A 595 -25.20 23.71 -18.09
C TYR A 595 -24.09 24.51 -17.44
N SER A 596 -23.08 23.82 -16.93
CA SER A 596 -21.97 24.47 -16.27
C SER A 596 -21.33 25.50 -17.21
N PRO A 597 -21.06 26.72 -16.72
CA PRO A 597 -20.26 27.68 -17.46
C PRO A 597 -18.81 27.24 -17.66
N ALA A 598 -18.39 26.11 -17.06
CA ALA A 598 -17.08 25.49 -17.26
C ALA A 598 -16.97 24.76 -18.61
N ILE A 599 -18.10 24.34 -19.18
CA ILE A 599 -18.13 23.51 -20.39
C ILE A 599 -17.59 24.29 -21.60
N ASN A 600 -16.62 23.72 -22.29
CA ASN A 600 -15.92 24.26 -23.45
C ASN A 600 -15.36 25.68 -23.26
N ALA A 601 -15.11 26.07 -22.01
CA ALA A 601 -14.68 27.42 -21.64
C ALA A 601 -13.17 27.52 -21.38
N GLY A 602 -12.47 26.39 -21.37
CA GLY A 602 -11.03 26.31 -21.17
C GLY A 602 -10.20 26.66 -22.42
N THR A 603 -8.89 26.61 -22.24
CA THR A 603 -7.90 26.70 -23.32
C THR A 603 -7.10 25.40 -23.41
N ILE A 604 -6.86 24.92 -24.63
CA ILE A 604 -6.02 23.72 -24.87
C ILE A 604 -4.54 23.96 -24.54
N THR A 605 -4.13 25.22 -24.36
CA THR A 605 -2.74 25.55 -24.04
C THR A 605 -2.38 25.01 -22.65
N ASP A 606 -1.36 24.15 -22.61
CA ASP A 606 -0.89 23.44 -21.40
C ASP A 606 -1.89 22.47 -20.74
N ALA A 607 -3.12 22.35 -21.26
CA ALA A 607 -4.09 21.38 -20.77
C ALA A 607 -3.57 19.94 -20.97
N PRO A 608 -3.86 19.02 -20.04
CA PRO A 608 -3.54 17.59 -20.22
C PRO A 608 -4.35 17.01 -21.38
N SER A 609 -3.94 15.86 -21.90
CA SER A 609 -4.67 15.13 -22.95
C SER A 609 -6.03 14.60 -22.51
N ASP A 610 -6.17 14.37 -21.21
CA ASP A 610 -7.26 13.67 -20.57
C ASP A 610 -7.67 14.33 -19.25
N ASP A 611 -8.87 14.01 -18.80
CA ASP A 611 -9.44 14.44 -17.52
C ASP A 611 -9.09 13.45 -16.39
N ILE A 612 -9.53 13.73 -15.17
CA ILE A 612 -9.15 12.91 -14.01
C ILE A 612 -9.69 11.48 -14.09
N THR A 613 -10.73 11.23 -14.88
CA THR A 613 -11.32 9.91 -15.13
C THR A 613 -10.64 9.16 -16.29
N GLY A 614 -9.68 9.80 -16.98
CA GLY A 614 -9.00 9.29 -18.16
C GLY A 614 -9.73 9.56 -19.48
N TYR A 615 -10.77 10.41 -19.48
CA TYR A 615 -11.47 10.79 -20.70
C TYR A 615 -10.69 11.84 -21.49
N THR A 616 -10.58 11.67 -22.80
CA THR A 616 -9.81 12.59 -23.66
C THR A 616 -10.48 13.95 -23.77
N ARG A 617 -9.73 15.02 -23.52
CA ARG A 617 -10.25 16.39 -23.60
C ARG A 617 -10.48 16.85 -25.04
N ASP A 618 -11.51 17.67 -25.23
CA ASP A 618 -11.82 18.27 -26.53
C ASP A 618 -10.84 19.39 -26.89
N ALA A 619 -10.94 19.89 -28.13
CA ALA A 619 -10.12 21.02 -28.60
C ALA A 619 -10.39 22.32 -27.82
N THR A 620 -11.53 22.39 -27.13
CA THR A 620 -11.91 23.41 -26.16
C THR A 620 -12.19 22.70 -24.83
N PRO A 621 -11.15 22.44 -24.00
CA PRO A 621 -11.32 21.63 -22.80
C PRO A 621 -12.25 22.32 -21.80
N ASP A 622 -12.89 21.53 -20.95
CA ASP A 622 -13.66 22.06 -19.84
C ASP A 622 -12.75 22.65 -18.75
N ILE A 623 -13.26 23.64 -18.02
CA ILE A 623 -12.59 24.20 -16.84
C ILE A 623 -12.78 23.22 -15.67
N GLY A 624 -11.70 22.85 -15.00
CA GLY A 624 -11.68 21.90 -13.89
C GLY A 624 -11.04 20.56 -14.23
N ALA A 625 -11.09 19.63 -13.27
CA ALA A 625 -10.48 18.30 -13.36
C ALA A 625 -11.26 17.31 -14.22
N TYR A 626 -12.55 17.55 -14.45
CA TYR A 626 -13.43 16.68 -15.21
C TYR A 626 -13.72 17.29 -16.58
N GLU A 627 -13.80 16.44 -17.59
CA GLU A 627 -14.43 16.76 -18.86
C GLU A 627 -15.88 16.25 -18.81
N ASN A 628 -16.81 17.05 -19.33
CA ASN A 628 -18.21 16.68 -19.38
C ASN A 628 -18.42 15.62 -20.47
N ASN A 629 -18.53 14.36 -20.06
CA ASN A 629 -18.66 13.20 -20.95
C ASN A 629 -20.12 12.88 -21.33
N ASN A 630 -21.01 13.87 -21.22
CA ASN A 630 -22.42 13.72 -21.57
C ASN A 630 -22.59 13.61 -23.09
N ASN A 631 -23.14 12.48 -23.55
CA ASN A 631 -23.43 12.30 -24.95
C ASN A 631 -24.73 13.06 -25.28
N GLN A 632 -24.58 14.20 -25.97
CA GLN A 632 -25.67 15.11 -26.26
C GLN A 632 -26.33 14.77 -27.59
N TRP A 633 -27.64 14.55 -27.56
CA TRP A 633 -28.47 14.50 -28.75
C TRP A 633 -28.57 15.90 -29.35
N MET A 634 -27.83 16.12 -30.44
CA MET A 634 -27.86 17.32 -31.26
C MET A 634 -29.07 17.32 -32.21
N GLY A 635 -29.53 16.14 -32.64
CA GLY A 635 -30.71 16.00 -33.51
C GLY A 635 -30.59 16.74 -34.85
N THR A 636 -29.38 16.90 -35.36
CA THR A 636 -29.08 17.70 -36.56
C THR A 636 -29.39 16.95 -37.86
N VAL A 637 -29.52 15.62 -37.81
CA VAL A 637 -29.74 14.77 -38.99
C VAL A 637 -31.20 14.30 -39.08
N ASP A 638 -31.67 13.58 -38.07
CA ASP A 638 -33.02 13.00 -38.03
C ASP A 638 -33.47 12.70 -36.59
N THR A 639 -34.57 11.97 -36.43
CA THR A 639 -35.17 11.62 -35.13
C THR A 639 -34.73 10.24 -34.59
N ASN A 640 -33.91 9.49 -35.34
CA ASN A 640 -33.59 8.11 -35.02
C ASN A 640 -32.51 8.02 -33.92
N TRP A 641 -32.88 7.55 -32.73
CA TRP A 641 -31.97 7.37 -31.59
C TRP A 641 -30.67 6.66 -31.97
N ASP A 642 -30.78 5.64 -32.84
CA ASP A 642 -29.66 4.78 -33.23
C ASP A 642 -28.75 5.37 -34.30
N ASN A 643 -29.02 6.60 -34.78
CA ASN A 643 -28.15 7.29 -35.74
C ASN A 643 -27.02 8.03 -34.99
N PRO A 644 -25.76 7.57 -35.08
CA PRO A 644 -24.64 8.18 -34.35
C PRO A 644 -24.41 9.65 -34.72
N ALA A 645 -24.82 10.08 -35.91
CA ALA A 645 -24.63 11.46 -36.36
C ALA A 645 -25.57 12.47 -35.66
N ASN A 646 -26.60 12.00 -34.94
CA ASN A 646 -27.42 12.85 -34.09
C ASN A 646 -26.79 13.11 -32.71
N TRP A 647 -25.70 12.41 -32.37
CA TRP A 647 -25.07 12.47 -31.06
C TRP A 647 -23.76 13.26 -31.13
N SER A 648 -23.48 14.10 -30.14
CA SER A 648 -22.29 14.96 -30.08
C SER A 648 -21.00 14.14 -30.14
N MET A 649 -21.02 12.93 -29.58
CA MET A 649 -19.87 12.02 -29.57
C MET A 649 -19.77 11.14 -30.82
N GLY A 650 -20.66 11.30 -31.81
CA GLY A 650 -20.67 10.47 -33.02
C GLY A 650 -20.93 8.99 -32.75
N MET A 651 -21.51 8.66 -31.59
CA MET A 651 -21.86 7.31 -31.14
C MET A 651 -23.19 7.31 -30.38
N VAL A 652 -23.91 6.19 -30.41
CA VAL A 652 -25.18 6.02 -29.68
C VAL A 652 -24.89 5.67 -28.21
N PRO A 653 -25.57 6.28 -27.23
CA PRO A 653 -25.37 5.98 -25.81
C PRO A 653 -25.59 4.50 -25.44
N HIS A 654 -24.89 4.06 -24.39
CA HIS A 654 -24.98 2.73 -23.79
C HIS A 654 -25.24 2.81 -22.28
N MET A 655 -25.51 1.68 -21.60
CA MET A 655 -25.93 1.61 -20.19
C MET A 655 -25.04 2.32 -19.14
N ASN A 656 -23.82 2.71 -19.51
CA ASN A 656 -22.85 3.38 -18.62
C ASN A 656 -22.54 4.82 -19.06
N GLN A 657 -23.25 5.33 -20.07
CA GLN A 657 -23.06 6.66 -20.61
C GLN A 657 -24.34 7.48 -20.44
N ASP A 658 -24.22 8.67 -19.89
CA ASP A 658 -25.33 9.60 -19.78
C ASP A 658 -25.70 10.17 -21.14
N ALA A 659 -27.01 10.29 -21.34
CA ALA A 659 -27.60 10.85 -22.53
C ALA A 659 -28.35 12.13 -22.17
N TYR A 660 -28.20 13.15 -23.00
CA TYR A 660 -28.88 14.41 -22.81
C TYR A 660 -29.55 14.87 -24.10
N ILE A 661 -30.78 15.38 -24.03
CA ILE A 661 -31.50 15.86 -25.21
C ILE A 661 -31.38 17.37 -25.35
N SER A 662 -30.71 17.83 -26.42
CA SER A 662 -30.53 19.27 -26.64
C SER A 662 -31.85 19.99 -26.87
N SER A 663 -32.11 21.04 -26.10
CA SER A 663 -33.23 21.97 -26.33
C SER A 663 -33.09 22.76 -27.64
N SER A 664 -31.88 22.82 -28.21
CA SER A 664 -31.62 23.40 -29.53
C SER A 664 -31.78 22.40 -30.68
N ALA A 665 -32.10 21.13 -30.40
CA ALA A 665 -32.25 20.12 -31.43
C ALA A 665 -33.38 20.47 -32.41
N THR A 666 -33.13 20.29 -33.70
CA THR A 666 -34.15 20.49 -34.74
C THR A 666 -35.01 19.24 -34.94
N HIS A 667 -34.48 18.07 -34.61
CA HIS A 667 -35.19 16.80 -34.60
C HIS A 667 -35.05 16.14 -33.23
N PHE A 668 -36.15 15.97 -32.52
CA PHE A 668 -36.14 15.32 -31.22
C PHE A 668 -36.19 13.78 -31.35
N PRO A 669 -35.57 13.04 -30.42
CA PRO A 669 -35.45 11.59 -30.54
C PRO A 669 -36.80 10.89 -30.48
N MET A 670 -36.96 9.92 -31.38
CA MET A 670 -38.04 8.94 -31.39
C MET A 670 -37.46 7.53 -31.24
N ILE A 671 -37.75 6.89 -30.11
CA ILE A 671 -37.30 5.53 -29.79
C ILE A 671 -38.33 4.53 -30.34
N VAL A 672 -37.90 3.75 -31.32
CA VAL A 672 -38.68 2.68 -31.98
C VAL A 672 -38.03 1.29 -31.85
N ALA A 673 -36.85 1.22 -31.22
CA ALA A 673 -36.09 0.01 -30.92
C ALA A 673 -35.47 0.11 -29.51
N ASN A 674 -34.54 -0.78 -29.17
CA ASN A 674 -33.86 -0.76 -27.87
C ASN A 674 -32.86 0.41 -27.80
N ALA A 675 -32.99 1.27 -26.80
CA ALA A 675 -32.15 2.41 -26.50
C ALA A 675 -31.66 2.32 -25.05
N TYR A 676 -30.39 2.64 -24.83
CA TYR A 676 -29.73 2.49 -23.53
C TYR A 676 -28.99 3.77 -23.16
N CYS A 677 -28.98 4.12 -21.88
CA CYS A 677 -28.09 5.14 -21.29
C CYS A 677 -27.93 4.85 -19.79
N ARG A 678 -26.99 5.50 -19.11
CA ARG A 678 -26.89 5.45 -17.65
C ARG A 678 -27.97 6.33 -17.03
N GLN A 679 -27.95 7.63 -17.33
CA GLN A 679 -29.04 8.57 -17.03
C GLN A 679 -29.53 9.25 -18.31
N LEU A 680 -30.80 9.65 -18.32
CA LEU A 680 -31.37 10.46 -19.40
C LEU A 680 -31.90 11.78 -18.86
N LEU A 681 -31.37 12.89 -19.39
CA LEU A 681 -31.88 14.23 -19.10
C LEU A 681 -32.62 14.82 -20.32
N VAL A 682 -33.87 15.22 -20.10
CA VAL A 682 -34.74 15.88 -21.10
C VAL A 682 -35.11 17.26 -20.56
N PRO A 683 -34.27 18.27 -20.79
CA PRO A 683 -34.44 19.61 -20.23
C PRO A 683 -35.63 20.38 -20.80
N ASP A 684 -35.86 21.58 -20.25
CA ASP A 684 -36.84 22.53 -20.77
C ASP A 684 -36.60 22.86 -22.26
N GLY A 685 -37.69 22.88 -23.03
CA GLY A 685 -37.67 23.11 -24.48
C GLY A 685 -37.25 21.88 -25.30
N SER A 686 -36.97 20.74 -24.65
CA SER A 686 -36.66 19.48 -25.33
C SER A 686 -37.76 18.44 -25.14
N GLN A 687 -37.77 17.44 -26.02
CA GLN A 687 -38.71 16.32 -25.91
C GLN A 687 -38.08 15.00 -26.34
N ILE A 688 -38.65 13.90 -25.85
CA ILE A 688 -38.36 12.55 -26.32
C ILE A 688 -39.66 11.77 -26.46
N THR A 689 -39.75 10.93 -27.51
CA THR A 689 -40.92 10.08 -27.75
C THR A 689 -40.53 8.61 -27.80
N LEU A 690 -41.20 7.77 -27.02
CA LEU A 690 -41.19 6.32 -27.15
C LEU A 690 -42.41 5.88 -27.94
N ASN A 691 -42.20 5.14 -29.03
CA ASN A 691 -43.27 4.57 -29.85
C ASN A 691 -43.34 3.05 -29.68
N SER A 692 -44.43 2.44 -30.14
CA SER A 692 -44.60 0.98 -30.16
C SER A 692 -43.38 0.27 -30.77
N GLY A 693 -42.81 -0.70 -30.04
CA GLY A 693 -41.60 -1.43 -30.41
C GLY A 693 -40.31 -0.88 -29.80
N GLY A 694 -40.33 0.37 -29.30
CA GLY A 694 -39.22 0.98 -28.59
C GLY A 694 -39.09 0.50 -27.14
N HIS A 695 -37.86 0.35 -26.67
CA HIS A 695 -37.53 0.08 -25.27
C HIS A 695 -36.40 1.01 -24.84
N LEU A 696 -36.71 2.00 -23.99
CA LEU A 696 -35.68 2.81 -23.34
C LEU A 696 -35.36 2.19 -21.99
N GLN A 697 -34.09 1.82 -21.78
CA GLN A 697 -33.59 1.35 -20.51
C GLN A 697 -32.48 2.26 -20.00
N THR A 698 -32.63 2.74 -18.76
CA THR A 698 -31.59 3.51 -18.06
C THR A 698 -30.96 2.72 -16.93
N GLY A 699 -29.66 2.93 -16.69
CA GLY A 699 -28.95 2.37 -15.53
C GLY A 699 -29.32 3.02 -14.20
N SER A 700 -29.82 4.26 -14.24
CA SER A 700 -30.23 5.08 -13.10
C SER A 700 -31.54 5.80 -13.45
N HIS A 701 -31.67 7.10 -13.22
CA HIS A 701 -32.92 7.85 -13.35
C HIS A 701 -33.09 8.55 -14.72
N ILE A 702 -34.35 8.89 -15.01
CA ILE A 702 -34.72 9.79 -16.12
C ILE A 702 -35.24 11.07 -15.50
N GLN A 703 -34.71 12.23 -15.93
CA GLN A 703 -35.12 13.53 -15.44
C GLN A 703 -35.74 14.37 -16.56
N ILE A 704 -36.97 14.86 -16.34
CA ILE A 704 -37.71 15.69 -17.30
C ILE A 704 -37.90 17.10 -16.75
N GLY A 705 -37.49 18.10 -17.54
CA GLY A 705 -37.63 19.53 -17.28
C GLY A 705 -36.73 20.06 -16.16
N ASN A 706 -36.64 21.39 -16.04
CA ASN A 706 -36.04 22.09 -14.90
C ASN A 706 -36.75 23.44 -14.60
N GLY A 707 -38.06 23.51 -14.84
CA GLY A 707 -38.86 24.66 -14.41
C GLY A 707 -40.01 25.09 -15.32
N THR A 708 -40.09 24.71 -16.60
CA THR A 708 -41.18 25.16 -17.49
C THR A 708 -41.58 24.30 -18.72
N SER A 709 -40.79 23.36 -19.28
CA SER A 709 -41.19 22.75 -20.59
C SER A 709 -40.54 21.45 -21.10
N GLY A 710 -39.81 20.65 -20.31
CA GLY A 710 -39.32 19.34 -20.80
C GLY A 710 -40.46 18.33 -21.02
N GLN A 711 -40.40 17.50 -22.06
CA GLN A 711 -41.48 16.54 -22.38
C GLN A 711 -41.01 15.10 -22.67
N LEU A 712 -41.61 14.12 -22.01
CA LEU A 712 -41.52 12.70 -22.38
C LEU A 712 -42.90 12.21 -22.84
N THR A 713 -42.98 11.64 -24.05
CA THR A 713 -44.21 11.08 -24.62
C THR A 713 -44.07 9.58 -24.87
N MET A 714 -45.05 8.79 -24.46
CA MET A 714 -45.12 7.35 -24.70
C MET A 714 -46.37 7.01 -25.53
N ASN A 715 -46.16 6.64 -26.79
CA ASN A 715 -47.15 6.18 -27.76
C ASN A 715 -46.97 4.66 -28.03
N GLY A 716 -46.84 3.88 -26.97
CA GLY A 716 -46.40 2.48 -27.00
C GLY A 716 -44.92 2.33 -26.62
N GLY A 717 -44.47 1.09 -26.47
CA GLY A 717 -43.09 0.78 -26.05
C GLY A 717 -42.95 0.56 -24.54
N THR A 718 -41.71 0.35 -24.09
CA THR A 718 -41.36 0.04 -22.71
C THR A 718 -40.35 1.05 -22.17
N LEU A 719 -40.60 1.58 -20.98
CA LEU A 719 -39.66 2.37 -20.20
C LEU A 719 -39.14 1.51 -19.03
N THR A 720 -37.83 1.43 -18.84
CA THR A 720 -37.21 0.76 -17.68
C THR A 720 -36.17 1.67 -17.07
N ALA A 721 -36.35 2.09 -15.83
CA ALA A 721 -35.45 3.01 -15.15
C ALA A 721 -35.45 2.76 -13.64
N TYR A 722 -34.48 3.33 -12.92
CA TYR A 722 -34.50 3.33 -11.47
C TYR A 722 -35.62 4.25 -10.96
N ASP A 723 -35.56 5.53 -11.36
CA ASP A 723 -36.55 6.57 -11.08
C ASP A 723 -36.97 7.33 -12.35
N LEU A 724 -38.19 7.89 -12.35
CA LEU A 724 -38.62 8.92 -13.29
C LEU A 724 -38.94 10.22 -12.53
N ILE A 725 -38.06 11.20 -12.67
CA ILE A 725 -38.12 12.48 -11.97
C ILE A 725 -38.78 13.52 -12.88
N LEU A 726 -39.93 14.04 -12.45
CA LEU A 726 -40.67 15.10 -13.14
C LEU A 726 -40.51 16.41 -12.38
N ASN A 727 -39.68 17.32 -12.90
CA ASN A 727 -39.50 18.64 -12.29
C ASN A 727 -40.69 19.56 -12.58
N ALA A 728 -40.81 20.65 -11.83
CA ALA A 728 -41.94 21.58 -11.95
C ALA A 728 -42.16 22.01 -13.42
N ASN A 729 -43.42 21.97 -13.87
CA ASN A 729 -43.87 22.31 -15.22
C ASN A 729 -43.29 21.46 -16.36
N SER A 730 -42.74 20.28 -16.06
CA SER A 730 -42.49 19.23 -17.06
C SER A 730 -43.79 18.54 -17.50
N THR A 731 -43.76 17.90 -18.67
CA THR A 731 -44.91 17.17 -19.22
C THR A 731 -44.55 15.70 -19.46
N PHE A 732 -45.29 14.80 -18.83
CA PHE A 732 -45.25 13.37 -19.15
C PHE A 732 -46.59 12.93 -19.76
N ILE A 733 -46.56 12.47 -21.02
CA ILE A 733 -47.74 12.02 -21.77
C ILE A 733 -47.66 10.51 -21.97
N HIS A 734 -48.49 9.75 -21.26
CA HIS A 734 -48.58 8.29 -21.41
C HIS A 734 -49.86 7.92 -22.15
N ASN A 735 -49.78 7.73 -23.47
CA ASN A 735 -50.92 7.29 -24.28
C ASN A 735 -51.08 5.75 -24.25
N SER A 736 -49.96 5.00 -24.27
CA SER A 736 -49.91 3.53 -24.09
C SER A 736 -48.46 3.06 -23.87
N GLY A 737 -48.27 1.82 -23.43
CA GLY A 737 -46.94 1.21 -23.21
C GLY A 737 -46.71 0.76 -21.76
N ALA A 738 -45.59 0.09 -21.50
CA ALA A 738 -45.21 -0.41 -20.17
C ALA A 738 -44.18 0.50 -19.50
N ILE A 739 -44.30 0.70 -18.18
CA ILE A 739 -43.37 1.46 -17.36
C ILE A 739 -42.92 0.55 -16.22
N ASN A 740 -41.61 0.30 -16.12
CA ASN A 740 -40.99 -0.51 -15.09
C ASN A 740 -39.98 0.37 -14.33
N LEU A 741 -40.39 0.89 -13.16
CA LEU A 741 -39.53 1.64 -12.25
C LEU A 741 -39.19 0.76 -11.05
N SER A 742 -37.94 0.80 -10.58
CA SER A 742 -37.52 0.00 -9.42
C SER A 742 -37.68 0.72 -8.08
N ASN A 743 -37.89 2.05 -8.08
CA ASN A 743 -38.17 2.87 -6.89
C ASN A 743 -39.41 3.74 -7.11
#